data_AF-A0A017T1S8-F1
#
_entry.id   AF-A0A017T1S8-F1
#
_cell.length_a   1.000
_cell.length_b   1.000
_cell.length_c   1.000
_cell.angle_alpha   90.00
_cell.angle_beta   90.00
_cell.angle_gamma   90.00
#
_symmetry.space_group_name_H-M   'P 1'
#
loop_
_entity.id
_entity.type
_entity.pdbx_description
1 polymer ?
#
loop_
_entity_poly.entity_id
_entity_poly.type
_entity_poly.pdbx_seq_one_letter_code
_entity_poly.pdbx_strand_id
1 'polypeptide(L)'
;MIRRAAALALPVFASATVVAGGCAQQAVTVDVRSLERSGRSSFVCLAAPGEAPGLPLTACSRRSATSVDDYGVDEEGNTTLPHLYALVTQTTRGEVAVVDMSTTVSPVLDQDPGVPGANFLHVGALPVDIVSTTGGTATFVATAEVGREGLFALPSHLIRPAAERPPTELNSWPACSLPSAPGEILLVVDPAGPEGERGSCDVAYGASYVADEGEPVTPYQHGDLSAEGLGRQKLVVTLPEMGGFVVIDAQRLLDRHPGSYASCPVERWVPLKAEVPPPGDPPSPPPAAACVNPELLTPSTLPLGAPRPAGIALSGERLFVADLELPLVHAIDMATPCAPVERPPLVTGSMDDPTRVVTTTRIAVSNSSTVDFRRYLYAVDADEGDLMVFDVSDGATQRTPIARPHPEWNPFIPPDRVRFNAPVRDILIIDRDLPVVDPETGVATTGIRCDPNPTLDVCSDTADPSCDLETLYRTSAAFDSGASPTRLRGTFAFALLTNAQISVIDIDDLDASCRGPKIFSETLGCSAVGPSGHGPPPNAPPGDMDADGIPDATDLCPFHYDPDQANSSAPEDSDGNGPQLPPKDVGDRCQGEGSENLASTNEPSCNVVVPNTPRSLNFVFSSETSGLRGEPGLLTLPLLYDRAGTALSDDDEQPKMRAPLPADPDTFFGLAVGAQRLVIDTAPDPELDYLRAGQIDGRNALRMNLEDPRAHIANQAWAVTYEGALPGFSTNAGSLRCVEGACDGADAREKRWDLYDTAGLFCGRGVQSAESVREQLEAAGEDASEASVQALSDFLAIVSDLPDESNAHWSDPSRGTCTYDSCRAEFGLAASPSPRRELTIREAYQDHLVLDPPTLGGPSSDLNCCFPGSAAYQVRGRSQWIATSQVTGFLHHVIVDPVSSVCRNSCDSTVARMNARVRSSTSSTPGCALAAGWPDDVAICEGDPRVLTSPMMKLAITEGRKVCGSAADCPGTPCQDGRCLVPPQRDMQFRFATQGAFVPLIVNLAAGGADIQPQSMRFLPATGELAVTDGSLEGLMMILPGSLSVSRQYY
;
A
#
# COMPACT_ATOMS: atom_id res chain seq x y z
N MET A 1 38.85 31.12 -44.19
CA MET A 1 39.38 32.51 -44.24
C MET A 1 40.26 32.68 -43.00
N ILE A 2 41.60 32.52 -43.10
CA ILE A 2 42.58 33.62 -43.28
C ILE A 2 42.38 34.67 -42.15
N ARG A 3 43.25 34.83 -41.13
CA ARG A 3 44.61 35.40 -41.22
C ARG A 3 45.37 35.42 -39.86
N ARG A 4 46.62 34.93 -39.89
CA ARG A 4 47.91 35.53 -39.43
C ARG A 4 48.16 35.80 -37.92
N ALA A 5 49.19 35.25 -37.26
CA ALA A 5 50.65 35.20 -37.49
C ALA A 5 51.43 36.41 -36.94
N ALA A 6 52.38 36.18 -36.03
CA ALA A 6 53.74 36.75 -36.05
C ALA A 6 54.64 36.11 -34.98
N ALA A 7 55.81 35.66 -35.44
CA ALA A 7 56.91 35.08 -34.68
C ALA A 7 57.93 36.16 -34.29
N LEU A 8 58.74 35.91 -33.26
CA LEU A 8 60.11 36.43 -33.19
C LEU A 8 61.03 35.44 -32.44
N ALA A 9 62.08 35.01 -33.13
CA ALA A 9 63.25 34.27 -32.63
C ALA A 9 64.36 35.28 -32.21
N LEU A 10 65.26 35.01 -31.27
CA LEU A 10 66.56 34.30 -31.40
C LEU A 10 67.33 34.37 -30.02
N PRO A 11 68.50 33.71 -29.82
CA PRO A 11 68.83 32.86 -28.67
C PRO A 11 70.07 33.35 -27.89
N VAL A 12 70.58 32.57 -26.90
CA VAL A 12 72.02 32.26 -26.66
C VAL A 12 72.24 31.58 -25.28
N PHE A 13 72.75 30.34 -25.33
CA PHE A 13 73.69 29.60 -24.47
C PHE A 13 73.54 29.50 -22.93
N ALA A 14 73.34 28.25 -22.46
CA ALA A 14 74.25 27.41 -21.63
C ALA A 14 74.08 27.64 -20.11
N SER A 15 73.94 26.64 -19.22
CA SER A 15 74.59 25.33 -19.14
C SER A 15 73.77 24.40 -18.23
N ALA A 16 74.00 23.09 -18.38
CA ALA A 16 73.30 22.00 -17.74
C ALA A 16 73.43 21.92 -16.21
N THR A 17 72.30 21.68 -15.54
CA THR A 17 72.22 20.88 -14.31
C THR A 17 71.12 19.84 -14.51
N VAL A 18 71.54 18.59 -14.71
CA VAL A 18 70.65 17.42 -14.74
C VAL A 18 70.20 17.17 -13.30
N VAL A 19 68.97 17.56 -12.98
CA VAL A 19 68.21 16.97 -11.88
C VAL A 19 67.20 16.05 -12.53
N ALA A 20 67.35 14.76 -12.32
CA ALA A 20 66.39 13.76 -12.71
C ALA A 20 65.10 13.97 -11.90
N GLY A 21 64.20 14.81 -12.42
CA GLY A 21 62.80 14.81 -12.00
C GLY A 21 62.17 13.55 -12.58
N GLY A 22 62.09 12.49 -11.78
CA GLY A 22 61.24 11.36 -12.10
C GLY A 22 59.81 11.87 -12.24
N CYS A 23 59.17 11.57 -13.37
CA CYS A 23 57.72 11.66 -13.48
C CYS A 23 57.15 10.65 -12.47
N ALA A 24 56.92 11.07 -11.23
CA ALA A 24 55.93 10.40 -10.41
C ALA A 24 54.59 10.71 -11.07
N GLN A 25 54.14 9.82 -11.96
CA GLN A 25 52.70 9.71 -12.21
C GLN A 25 52.09 9.52 -10.82
N GLN A 26 51.35 10.53 -10.37
CA GLN A 26 50.46 10.40 -9.24
C GLN A 26 49.63 9.15 -9.52
N ALA A 27 49.86 8.08 -8.75
CA ALA A 27 49.13 6.85 -8.92
C ALA A 27 47.66 7.22 -8.79
N VAL A 28 46.91 7.07 -9.89
CA VAL A 28 45.46 7.12 -9.81
C VAL A 28 45.10 5.87 -9.03
N THR A 29 44.85 6.02 -7.74
CA THR A 29 44.17 5.01 -6.94
C THR A 29 42.81 4.83 -7.59
N VAL A 30 42.68 3.78 -8.40
CA VAL A 30 41.38 3.29 -8.81
C VAL A 30 40.81 2.66 -7.55
N ASP A 31 39.77 3.26 -6.98
CA ASP A 31 39.00 2.61 -5.91
C ASP A 31 38.44 1.31 -6.48
N VAL A 32 39.09 0.20 -6.12
CA VAL A 32 38.67 -1.13 -6.51
C VAL A 32 37.41 -1.41 -5.70
N ARG A 33 36.28 -1.65 -6.40
CA ARG A 33 35.02 -2.06 -5.77
C ARG A 33 35.29 -3.25 -4.86
N SER A 34 35.23 -3.00 -3.57
CA SER A 34 35.71 -3.87 -2.52
C SER A 34 34.56 -4.64 -1.87
N LEU A 35 33.32 -4.11 -1.94
CA LEU A 35 32.14 -4.63 -1.25
C LEU A 35 31.16 -5.41 -2.14
N GLU A 36 31.66 -6.08 -3.19
CA GLU A 36 30.82 -6.91 -4.06
C GLU A 36 30.16 -8.06 -3.29
N ARG A 37 28.84 -8.27 -3.49
CA ARG A 37 28.06 -9.33 -2.81
C ARG A 37 27.87 -9.13 -1.31
N SER A 38 27.75 -7.86 -0.89
CA SER A 38 27.41 -7.51 0.49
C SER A 38 26.07 -8.11 0.91
N GLY A 39 26.02 -8.72 2.09
CA GLY A 39 24.86 -9.39 2.68
C GLY A 39 24.18 -8.51 3.74
N ARG A 40 24.14 -8.98 4.99
CA ARG A 40 23.67 -8.23 6.17
C ARG A 40 24.76 -7.30 6.73
N SER A 41 24.34 -6.24 7.42
CA SER A 41 25.23 -5.33 8.14
C SER A 41 24.86 -5.18 9.62
N SER A 42 25.88 -4.95 10.45
CA SER A 42 25.76 -4.52 11.85
C SER A 42 26.70 -3.35 12.14
N PHE A 43 26.50 -2.63 13.24
CA PHE A 43 27.24 -1.40 13.54
C PHE A 43 27.80 -1.40 14.95
N VAL A 44 28.96 -0.78 15.14
CA VAL A 44 29.58 -0.56 16.45
C VAL A 44 30.15 0.85 16.52
N CYS A 45 30.08 1.47 17.69
CA CYS A 45 30.76 2.74 17.97
C CYS A 45 32.00 2.44 18.80
N LEU A 46 33.18 2.89 18.36
CA LEU A 46 34.44 2.59 19.04
C LEU A 46 35.22 3.86 19.39
N ALA A 47 35.77 3.85 20.60
CA ALA A 47 36.80 4.77 21.05
C ALA A 47 38.14 4.54 20.34
N ALA A 48 39.14 5.36 20.68
CA ALA A 48 40.53 5.13 20.28
C ALA A 48 40.99 3.69 20.60
N PRO A 49 41.98 3.14 19.85
CA PRO A 49 42.49 1.79 20.08
C PRO A 49 42.89 1.53 21.53
N GLY A 50 42.39 0.41 22.09
CA GLY A 50 42.59 0.00 23.47
C GLY A 50 41.97 -1.37 23.74
N GLU A 51 42.06 -1.87 24.97
CA GLU A 51 41.57 -3.21 25.35
C GLU A 51 40.03 -3.31 25.36
N ALA A 52 39.34 -2.23 25.73
CA ALA A 52 37.87 -2.15 25.75
C ALA A 52 37.37 -0.88 25.02
N PRO A 53 37.45 -0.84 23.68
CA PRO A 53 37.12 0.36 22.91
C PRO A 53 35.61 0.52 22.65
N GLY A 54 34.78 -0.45 23.03
CA GLY A 54 33.34 -0.42 22.78
C GLY A 54 32.67 0.78 23.47
N LEU A 55 31.84 1.48 22.72
CA LEU A 55 30.95 2.53 23.23
C LEU A 55 29.51 2.27 22.77
N PRO A 56 28.51 2.74 23.52
CA PRO A 56 27.13 2.77 23.04
C PRO A 56 27.04 3.49 21.69
N LEU A 57 26.20 3.00 20.77
CA LEU A 57 26.04 3.61 19.44
C LEU A 57 25.74 5.12 19.51
N THR A 58 25.01 5.57 20.54
CA THR A 58 24.66 6.98 20.79
C THR A 58 25.86 7.88 21.10
N ALA A 59 27.03 7.33 21.44
CA ALA A 59 28.26 8.09 21.61
C ALA A 59 28.86 8.55 20.26
N CYS A 60 28.54 7.85 19.17
CA CYS A 60 28.94 8.22 17.83
C CYS A 60 27.95 9.21 17.20
N SER A 61 28.42 9.98 16.24
CA SER A 61 27.62 10.98 15.51
C SER A 61 28.06 11.05 14.05
N ARG A 62 27.47 11.96 13.26
CA ARG A 62 27.90 12.22 11.87
C ARG A 62 29.20 13.04 11.75
N ARG A 63 29.93 13.27 12.85
CA ARG A 63 31.21 13.98 12.77
C ARG A 63 32.21 13.15 11.97
N SER A 64 32.95 13.83 11.11
CA SER A 64 33.95 13.21 10.24
C SER A 64 35.37 13.45 10.75
N ALA A 65 36.18 12.40 10.75
CA ALA A 65 37.62 12.39 10.94
C ALA A 65 38.35 12.44 9.59
N THR A 66 39.59 12.95 9.61
CA THR A 66 40.41 13.06 8.40
C THR A 66 41.12 11.75 8.02
N SER A 67 41.29 10.85 8.98
CA SER A 67 41.97 9.56 8.86
C SER A 67 41.36 8.55 9.84
N VAL A 68 41.54 7.25 9.57
CA VAL A 68 41.15 6.13 10.45
C VAL A 68 41.85 6.12 11.82
N ASP A 69 42.91 6.92 11.97
CA ASP A 69 43.68 7.07 13.21
C ASP A 69 43.35 8.35 14.00
N ASP A 70 42.45 9.20 13.50
CA ASP A 70 42.13 10.52 14.05
C ASP A 70 40.94 10.49 15.03
N TYR A 71 41.17 9.97 16.23
CA TYR A 71 40.14 9.78 17.26
C TYR A 71 39.88 11.01 18.14
N GLY A 72 40.67 12.08 18.00
CA GLY A 72 40.64 13.27 18.86
C GLY A 72 40.70 12.94 20.36
N VAL A 73 41.84 13.09 21.02
CA VAL A 73 41.94 12.84 22.48
C VAL A 73 42.00 14.13 23.28
N ASP A 74 41.33 14.17 24.44
CA ASP A 74 41.45 15.28 25.40
C ASP A 74 42.76 15.21 26.21
N GLU A 75 42.98 16.17 27.11
CA GLU A 75 44.20 16.22 27.95
C GLU A 75 44.27 15.03 28.93
N GLU A 76 43.12 14.44 29.27
CA GLU A 76 42.96 13.25 30.10
C GLU A 76 43.13 11.94 29.32
N GLY A 77 43.24 12.00 27.99
CA GLY A 77 43.40 10.85 27.10
C GLY A 77 42.10 10.14 26.73
N ASN A 78 40.94 10.72 27.03
CA ASN A 78 39.65 10.20 26.61
C ASN A 78 39.39 10.52 25.14
N THR A 79 38.67 9.63 24.47
CA THR A 79 38.26 9.83 23.08
C THR A 79 37.14 10.87 22.99
N THR A 80 37.38 11.94 22.24
CA THR A 80 36.43 13.03 21.96
C THR A 80 35.77 12.91 20.58
N LEU A 81 36.34 12.10 19.69
CA LEU A 81 35.80 11.78 18.38
C LEU A 81 35.77 10.25 18.17
N PRO A 82 34.81 9.54 18.77
CA PRO A 82 34.66 8.11 18.53
C PRO A 82 34.21 7.85 17.08
N HIS A 83 34.63 6.70 16.55
CA HIS A 83 34.37 6.31 15.16
C HIS A 83 33.23 5.30 15.07
N LEU A 84 32.34 5.50 14.10
CA LEU A 84 31.26 4.59 13.77
C LEU A 84 31.73 3.60 12.69
N TYR A 85 31.66 2.30 12.99
CA TYR A 85 32.04 1.25 12.06
C TYR A 85 30.82 0.44 11.60
N ALA A 86 30.73 0.20 10.30
CA ALA A 86 29.83 -0.79 9.72
C ALA A 86 30.59 -2.10 9.49
N LEU A 87 30.03 -3.19 9.96
CA LEU A 87 30.47 -4.55 9.68
C LEU A 87 29.52 -5.17 8.66
N VAL A 88 29.99 -5.46 7.45
CA VAL A 88 29.18 -5.91 6.32
C VAL A 88 29.62 -7.28 5.88
N THR A 89 28.73 -8.27 5.98
CA THR A 89 29.01 -9.64 5.55
C THR A 89 29.23 -9.73 4.04
N GLN A 90 30.19 -10.53 3.59
CA GLN A 90 30.52 -10.79 2.19
C GLN A 90 30.23 -12.25 1.87
N THR A 91 29.04 -12.49 1.31
CA THR A 91 28.42 -13.83 1.24
C THR A 91 29.23 -14.84 0.43
N THR A 92 29.92 -14.40 -0.63
CA THR A 92 30.68 -15.29 -1.53
C THR A 92 32.10 -15.58 -1.05
N ARG A 93 32.69 -14.70 -0.23
CA ARG A 93 34.06 -14.83 0.26
C ARG A 93 34.15 -15.41 1.68
N GLY A 94 33.04 -15.40 2.43
CA GLY A 94 33.05 -15.88 3.81
C GLY A 94 33.74 -14.90 4.76
N GLU A 95 33.54 -13.61 4.52
CA GLU A 95 34.26 -12.52 5.17
C GLU A 95 33.30 -11.46 5.72
N VAL A 96 33.80 -10.58 6.59
CA VAL A 96 33.14 -9.37 7.06
C VAL A 96 34.02 -8.17 6.74
N ALA A 97 33.52 -7.31 5.87
CA ALA A 97 34.14 -6.03 5.58
C ALA A 97 33.90 -5.05 6.73
N VAL A 98 34.92 -4.26 7.06
CA VAL A 98 34.84 -3.23 8.10
C VAL A 98 34.95 -1.86 7.42
N VAL A 99 33.92 -1.04 7.58
CA VAL A 99 33.85 0.29 6.97
C VAL A 99 33.80 1.33 8.08
N ASP A 100 34.82 2.17 8.17
CA ASP A 100 34.85 3.34 9.04
C ASP A 100 34.00 4.47 8.43
N MET A 101 32.78 4.59 8.93
CA MET A 101 31.82 5.59 8.49
C MET A 101 32.11 6.99 9.03
N SER A 102 33.08 7.13 9.92
CA SER A 102 33.49 8.42 10.46
C SER A 102 34.61 9.05 9.63
N THR A 103 35.21 8.35 8.68
CA THR A 103 36.35 8.88 7.92
C THR A 103 36.00 9.33 6.51
N THR A 104 36.80 10.25 5.97
CA THR A 104 36.65 10.76 4.59
C THR A 104 37.66 10.19 3.61
N VAL A 105 38.70 9.51 4.10
CA VAL A 105 39.79 8.94 3.30
C VAL A 105 39.91 7.46 3.62
N SER A 106 39.86 6.62 2.57
CA SER A 106 39.97 5.16 2.68
C SER A 106 39.06 4.53 3.75
N PRO A 107 37.74 4.74 3.68
CA PRO A 107 36.81 4.30 4.73
C PRO A 107 36.68 2.78 4.82
N VAL A 108 36.95 2.04 3.76
CA VAL A 108 36.96 0.57 3.80
C VAL A 108 38.31 0.10 4.33
N LEU A 109 38.32 -0.56 5.48
CA LEU A 109 39.55 -1.01 6.15
C LEU A 109 40.08 -2.29 5.50
N ASP A 110 41.32 -2.20 5.01
CA ASP A 110 42.09 -3.35 4.55
C ASP A 110 42.80 -4.03 5.73
N GLN A 111 42.43 -5.28 5.99
CA GLN A 111 42.96 -6.07 7.10
C GLN A 111 44.38 -6.61 6.84
N ASP A 112 44.80 -6.69 5.58
CA ASP A 112 46.16 -7.07 5.20
C ASP A 112 46.68 -6.22 4.02
N PRO A 113 47.25 -5.04 4.31
CA PRO A 113 47.86 -4.18 3.29
C PRO A 113 49.00 -4.83 2.50
N GLY A 114 49.52 -5.98 2.95
CA GLY A 114 50.54 -6.76 2.24
C GLY A 114 49.99 -7.52 1.03
N VAL A 115 48.67 -7.75 0.97
CA VAL A 115 47.99 -8.45 -0.11
C VAL A 115 47.25 -7.44 -0.99
N PRO A 116 47.53 -7.36 -2.31
CA PRO A 116 46.84 -6.40 -3.18
C PRO A 116 45.32 -6.59 -3.20
N GLY A 117 44.59 -5.52 -2.88
CA GLY A 117 43.12 -5.51 -2.79
C GLY A 117 42.66 -5.26 -1.36
N ALA A 118 41.37 -5.02 -1.14
CA ALA A 118 40.83 -4.93 0.21
C ALA A 118 40.63 -6.34 0.78
N ASN A 119 41.29 -6.65 1.89
CA ASN A 119 41.14 -7.91 2.63
C ASN A 119 40.26 -7.68 3.87
N PHE A 120 39.45 -8.67 4.21
CA PHE A 120 38.40 -8.56 5.22
C PHE A 120 38.50 -9.66 6.29
N LEU A 121 37.68 -9.57 7.33
CA LEU A 121 37.73 -10.51 8.47
C LEU A 121 37.10 -11.86 8.09
N HIS A 122 37.85 -12.97 8.12
CA HIS A 122 37.34 -14.29 7.78
C HIS A 122 36.40 -14.86 8.86
N VAL A 123 35.19 -15.33 8.47
CA VAL A 123 34.14 -15.82 9.39
C VAL A 123 33.46 -17.13 8.91
N GLY A 124 34.11 -17.83 7.97
CA GLY A 124 33.60 -19.06 7.37
C GLY A 124 32.69 -18.79 6.17
N ALA A 125 32.54 -19.78 5.30
CA ALA A 125 31.83 -19.61 4.02
C ALA A 125 30.32 -19.41 4.23
N LEU A 126 29.68 -18.54 3.44
CA LEU A 126 28.24 -18.25 3.52
C LEU A 126 27.78 -17.67 4.89
N PRO A 127 28.27 -16.48 5.29
CA PRO A 127 27.66 -15.74 6.40
C PRO A 127 26.22 -15.38 6.05
N VAL A 128 25.28 -15.69 6.95
CA VAL A 128 23.83 -15.52 6.73
C VAL A 128 23.25 -14.34 7.50
N ASP A 129 23.80 -14.04 8.69
CA ASP A 129 23.35 -12.93 9.52
C ASP A 129 24.45 -12.45 10.48
N ILE A 130 24.31 -11.21 10.97
CA ILE A 130 25.28 -10.52 11.83
C ILE A 130 24.57 -9.61 12.84
N VAL A 131 25.02 -9.63 14.10
CA VAL A 131 24.48 -8.78 15.17
C VAL A 131 25.59 -8.28 16.09
N SER A 132 25.54 -7.01 16.48
CA SER A 132 26.49 -6.41 17.43
C SER A 132 25.83 -6.14 18.77
N THR A 133 26.63 -6.16 19.84
CA THR A 133 26.18 -5.74 21.16
C THR A 133 25.94 -4.23 21.21
N THR A 134 24.98 -3.79 22.02
CA THR A 134 24.55 -2.39 22.08
C THR A 134 25.67 -1.45 22.56
N GLY A 135 26.52 -1.92 23.48
CA GLY A 135 27.72 -1.21 23.93
C GLY A 135 28.93 -1.38 23.02
N GLY A 136 28.81 -2.11 21.90
CA GLY A 136 29.86 -2.25 20.90
C GLY A 136 31.05 -3.09 21.36
N THR A 137 30.92 -3.93 22.39
CA THR A 137 32.01 -4.79 22.89
C THR A 137 32.35 -5.91 21.91
N ALA A 138 31.35 -6.51 21.26
CA ALA A 138 31.54 -7.61 20.32
C ALA A 138 30.48 -7.65 19.21
N THR A 139 30.79 -8.38 18.14
CA THR A 139 29.88 -8.70 17.05
C THR A 139 29.84 -10.20 16.84
N PHE A 140 28.66 -10.77 16.58
CA PHE A 140 28.47 -12.19 16.33
C PHE A 140 28.00 -12.42 14.90
N VAL A 141 28.56 -13.43 14.24
CA VAL A 141 28.25 -13.79 12.85
C VAL A 141 27.77 -15.23 12.79
N ALA A 142 26.64 -15.45 12.14
CA ALA A 142 26.12 -16.78 11.84
C ALA A 142 26.55 -17.23 10.45
N THR A 143 27.05 -18.47 10.37
CA THR A 143 27.64 -19.03 9.15
C THR A 143 27.00 -20.37 8.83
N ALA A 144 26.52 -20.52 7.59
CA ALA A 144 25.84 -21.71 7.08
C ALA A 144 26.73 -22.55 6.15
N GLU A 145 28.05 -22.54 6.37
CA GLU A 145 28.99 -23.39 5.64
C GLU A 145 28.64 -24.86 5.84
N VAL A 146 28.41 -25.60 4.76
CA VAL A 146 28.04 -27.02 4.85
C VAL A 146 29.16 -27.82 5.53
N GLY A 147 28.83 -28.44 6.67
CA GLY A 147 29.78 -29.18 7.53
C GLY A 147 30.60 -28.30 8.48
N ARG A 148 30.39 -26.98 8.48
CA ARG A 148 30.92 -25.99 9.43
C ARG A 148 29.86 -24.93 9.73
N GLU A 149 28.68 -25.41 10.08
CA GLU A 149 27.58 -24.58 10.53
C GLU A 149 27.88 -24.09 11.95
N GLY A 150 27.81 -22.79 12.20
CA GLY A 150 28.23 -22.27 13.51
C GLY A 150 28.16 -20.75 13.67
N LEU A 151 28.71 -20.30 14.79
CA LEU A 151 28.78 -18.89 15.18
C LEU A 151 30.24 -18.48 15.40
N PHE A 152 30.58 -17.27 14.97
CA PHE A 152 31.86 -16.62 15.20
C PHE A 152 31.65 -15.34 16.01
N ALA A 153 32.44 -15.14 17.06
CA ALA A 153 32.46 -13.89 17.82
C ALA A 153 33.67 -13.05 17.41
N LEU A 154 33.42 -11.78 17.09
CA LEU A 154 34.40 -10.78 16.69
C LEU A 154 34.53 -9.75 17.82
N PRO A 155 35.59 -9.83 18.66
CA PRO A 155 35.85 -8.84 19.69
C PRO A 155 36.17 -7.48 19.07
N SER A 156 35.56 -6.39 19.52
CA SER A 156 35.73 -5.08 18.88
C SER A 156 37.13 -4.48 18.96
N HIS A 157 37.97 -4.92 19.91
CA HIS A 157 39.39 -4.54 19.95
C HIS A 157 40.26 -5.27 18.90
N LEU A 158 39.68 -6.25 18.19
CA LEU A 158 40.35 -7.07 17.17
C LEU A 158 39.91 -6.76 15.73
N ILE A 159 38.81 -6.01 15.50
CA ILE A 159 38.27 -5.78 14.16
C ILE A 159 39.05 -4.72 13.34
N ARG A 160 39.90 -3.92 14.02
CA ARG A 160 40.77 -2.93 13.38
C ARG A 160 42.12 -3.55 13.01
N PRO A 161 42.70 -3.18 11.86
CA PRO A 161 44.07 -3.59 11.53
C PRO A 161 45.04 -3.00 12.55
N ALA A 162 46.06 -3.77 12.92
CA ALA A 162 47.11 -3.32 13.84
C ALA A 162 48.48 -3.75 13.30
N ALA A 163 49.40 -2.80 13.15
CA ALA A 163 50.72 -3.04 12.55
C ALA A 163 51.57 -4.10 13.29
N GLU A 164 51.30 -4.30 14.57
CA GLU A 164 52.00 -5.27 15.42
C GLU A 164 51.28 -6.64 15.51
N ARG A 165 50.07 -6.76 14.93
CA ARG A 165 49.24 -7.97 14.99
C ARG A 165 49.23 -8.67 13.61
N PRO A 166 49.36 -10.00 13.55
CA PRO A 166 49.15 -10.71 12.30
C PRO A 166 47.72 -10.49 11.78
N PRO A 167 47.50 -10.55 10.45
CA PRO A 167 46.17 -10.53 9.86
C PRO A 167 45.27 -11.58 10.52
N THR A 168 44.00 -11.25 10.71
CA THR A 168 43.04 -12.15 11.35
C THR A 168 42.66 -13.28 10.40
N GLU A 169 42.90 -14.52 10.83
CA GLU A 169 42.49 -15.73 10.12
C GLU A 169 41.25 -16.34 10.80
N LEU A 170 40.65 -17.36 10.17
CA LEU A 170 39.47 -18.05 10.72
C LEU A 170 39.68 -18.60 12.15
N ASN A 171 40.92 -18.95 12.51
CA ASN A 171 41.30 -19.44 13.84
C ASN A 171 41.55 -18.31 14.87
N SER A 172 41.41 -17.05 14.48
CA SER A 172 41.64 -15.88 15.33
C SER A 172 40.43 -15.54 16.19
N TRP A 173 39.29 -16.20 15.97
CA TRP A 173 38.01 -15.89 16.58
C TRP A 173 37.55 -16.98 17.56
N PRO A 174 36.97 -16.62 18.71
CA PRO A 174 36.10 -17.53 19.46
C PRO A 174 34.95 -17.98 18.56
N ALA A 175 34.73 -19.30 18.46
CA ALA A 175 33.68 -19.86 17.62
C ALA A 175 33.07 -21.13 18.21
N CYS A 176 31.93 -21.54 17.65
CA CYS A 176 31.27 -22.78 18.03
C CYS A 176 30.47 -23.37 16.88
N SER A 177 30.34 -24.71 16.88
CA SER A 177 29.55 -25.43 15.87
C SER A 177 28.09 -25.59 16.31
N LEU A 178 27.17 -25.41 15.38
CA LEU A 178 25.74 -25.68 15.52
C LEU A 178 25.38 -27.03 14.90
N PRO A 179 24.26 -27.66 15.33
CA PRO A 179 23.83 -28.96 14.80
C PRO A 179 23.23 -28.90 13.38
N SER A 180 22.87 -27.71 12.90
CA SER A 180 22.38 -27.45 11.54
C SER A 180 22.74 -26.01 11.12
N ALA A 181 22.51 -25.68 9.85
CA ALA A 181 22.70 -24.33 9.34
C ALA A 181 21.86 -23.32 10.15
N PRO A 182 22.47 -22.23 10.66
CA PRO A 182 21.72 -21.17 11.32
C PRO A 182 20.91 -20.33 10.33
N GLY A 183 19.82 -19.74 10.80
CA GLY A 183 19.09 -18.67 10.13
C GLY A 183 19.44 -17.30 10.73
N GLU A 184 18.43 -16.47 10.99
CA GLU A 184 18.62 -15.18 11.65
C GLU A 184 19.07 -15.31 13.10
N ILE A 185 19.83 -14.30 13.54
CA ILE A 185 20.35 -14.15 14.89
C ILE A 185 19.90 -12.81 15.50
N LEU A 186 19.50 -12.87 16.77
CA LEU A 186 19.09 -11.70 17.53
C LEU A 186 19.75 -11.71 18.90
N LEU A 187 20.19 -10.54 19.35
CA LEU A 187 20.65 -10.33 20.71
C LEU A 187 19.45 -10.00 21.60
N VAL A 188 19.29 -10.74 22.69
CA VAL A 188 18.26 -10.51 23.70
C VAL A 188 18.88 -10.39 25.08
N VAL A 189 18.23 -9.65 25.97
CA VAL A 189 18.72 -9.41 27.32
C VAL A 189 17.99 -10.33 28.30
N ASP A 190 18.74 -11.04 29.15
CA ASP A 190 18.21 -11.64 30.36
C ASP A 190 18.28 -10.60 31.50
N PRO A 191 17.12 -10.10 31.99
CA PRO A 191 17.10 -9.03 32.96
C PRO A 191 17.70 -9.48 34.31
N ALA A 192 18.29 -8.55 35.04
CA ALA A 192 18.79 -8.82 36.38
C ALA A 192 17.62 -9.08 37.35
N GLY A 193 17.74 -10.14 38.17
CA GLY A 193 16.81 -10.40 39.25
C GLY A 193 17.12 -9.55 40.50
N PRO A 194 16.35 -9.71 41.58
CA PRO A 194 16.59 -9.01 42.85
C PRO A 194 17.97 -9.27 43.45
N GLU A 195 18.56 -10.43 43.16
CA GLU A 195 19.88 -10.88 43.64
C GLU A 195 21.01 -10.56 42.64
N GLY A 196 20.71 -9.84 41.55
CA GLY A 196 21.64 -9.48 40.48
C GLY A 196 21.43 -10.30 39.21
N GLU A 197 22.39 -10.24 38.29
CA GLU A 197 22.40 -11.04 37.06
C GLU A 197 22.71 -12.51 37.35
N ARG A 198 22.27 -13.44 36.49
CA ARG A 198 22.71 -14.85 36.55
C ARG A 198 23.70 -15.15 35.44
N GLY A 199 24.72 -15.95 35.75
CA GLY A 199 25.76 -16.33 34.78
C GLY A 199 25.32 -17.32 33.71
N SER A 200 24.22 -18.05 33.90
CA SER A 200 23.63 -18.96 32.90
C SER A 200 22.16 -19.25 33.22
N CYS A 201 21.42 -19.84 32.28
CA CYS A 201 20.01 -20.17 32.51
C CYS A 201 19.76 -21.25 33.58
N ASP A 202 20.77 -22.05 33.92
CA ASP A 202 20.66 -23.16 34.89
C ASP A 202 21.13 -22.80 36.31
N VAL A 203 21.62 -21.57 36.50
CA VAL A 203 22.03 -21.06 37.83
C VAL A 203 21.05 -19.99 38.34
N ALA A 204 21.03 -19.81 39.66
CA ALA A 204 20.22 -18.78 40.30
C ALA A 204 20.75 -17.36 39.99
N TYR A 205 19.90 -16.35 40.16
CA TYR A 205 20.30 -14.95 40.13
C TYR A 205 21.38 -14.67 41.19
N GLY A 206 22.33 -13.80 40.85
CA GLY A 206 23.50 -13.50 41.69
C GLY A 206 24.60 -14.55 41.68
N ALA A 207 24.38 -15.72 41.08
CA ALA A 207 25.41 -16.75 40.94
C ALA A 207 26.33 -16.46 39.74
N SER A 208 27.63 -16.40 40.02
CA SER A 208 28.68 -16.29 39.00
C SER A 208 28.74 -17.56 38.14
N TYR A 209 29.14 -17.38 36.89
CA TYR A 209 29.39 -18.47 35.94
C TYR A 209 30.51 -19.40 36.43
N VAL A 210 30.37 -20.71 36.19
CA VAL A 210 31.42 -21.73 36.35
C VAL A 210 31.66 -22.36 34.99
N ALA A 211 32.89 -22.28 34.48
CA ALA A 211 33.25 -22.92 33.21
C ALA A 211 33.06 -24.44 33.28
N ASP A 212 32.68 -25.06 32.16
CA ASP A 212 32.59 -26.52 32.07
C ASP A 212 33.94 -27.15 32.46
N GLU A 213 33.90 -28.25 33.22
CA GLU A 213 35.13 -28.95 33.63
C GLU A 213 35.94 -29.40 32.39
N GLY A 214 37.10 -28.78 32.17
CA GLY A 214 38.07 -29.19 31.16
C GLY A 214 38.25 -28.26 29.96
N GLU A 215 37.47 -27.18 29.80
CA GLU A 215 37.78 -26.14 28.81
C GLU A 215 38.75 -25.08 29.41
N PRO A 216 39.88 -24.77 28.74
CA PRO A 216 40.75 -23.66 29.13
C PRO A 216 40.05 -22.33 28.77
N VAL A 217 39.19 -21.85 29.66
CA VAL A 217 38.51 -20.55 29.53
C VAL A 217 39.31 -19.50 30.30
N THR A 218 39.68 -18.42 29.62
CA THR A 218 40.23 -17.19 30.21
C THR A 218 39.10 -16.15 30.22
N PRO A 219 38.35 -16.03 31.34
CA PRO A 219 37.18 -15.17 31.39
C PRO A 219 37.52 -13.74 30.96
N TYR A 220 36.65 -13.15 30.14
CA TYR A 220 36.71 -11.75 29.72
C TYR A 220 37.93 -11.36 28.88
N GLN A 221 38.76 -12.32 28.44
CA GLN A 221 39.92 -12.02 27.58
C GLN A 221 39.51 -11.26 26.32
N HIS A 222 38.32 -11.55 25.80
CA HIS A 222 37.81 -10.98 24.57
C HIS A 222 36.77 -9.87 24.77
N GLY A 223 36.69 -9.33 25.99
CA GLY A 223 35.74 -8.29 26.38
C GLY A 223 34.75 -8.80 27.43
N ASP A 224 34.24 -7.87 28.23
CA ASP A 224 33.24 -8.13 29.26
C ASP A 224 31.92 -7.46 28.89
N LEU A 225 30.94 -8.26 28.46
CA LEU A 225 29.60 -7.79 28.10
C LEU A 225 28.83 -7.24 29.31
N SER A 226 29.18 -7.64 30.54
CA SER A 226 28.52 -7.11 31.74
C SER A 226 28.89 -5.64 31.99
N ALA A 227 30.04 -5.18 31.48
CA ALA A 227 30.43 -3.77 31.53
C ALA A 227 29.51 -2.85 30.73
N GLU A 228 28.69 -3.39 29.81
CA GLU A 228 27.68 -2.60 29.09
C GLU A 228 26.48 -2.21 29.98
N GLY A 229 26.30 -2.86 31.13
CA GLY A 229 25.27 -2.51 32.12
C GLY A 229 23.83 -2.79 31.67
N LEU A 230 23.63 -3.67 30.69
CA LEU A 230 22.33 -3.97 30.09
C LEU A 230 21.71 -5.28 30.59
N GLY A 231 22.30 -5.96 31.58
CA GLY A 231 21.92 -7.33 31.93
C GLY A 231 22.73 -8.38 31.18
N ARG A 232 22.41 -9.66 31.40
CA ARG A 232 23.15 -10.76 30.78
C ARG A 232 22.66 -10.98 29.35
N GLN A 233 23.53 -10.70 28.38
CA GLN A 233 23.19 -10.80 26.96
C GLN A 233 23.18 -12.26 26.46
N LYS A 234 22.16 -12.61 25.68
CA LYS A 234 21.94 -13.94 25.08
C LYS A 234 21.75 -13.79 23.56
N LEU A 235 22.12 -14.83 22.83
CA LEU A 235 21.87 -14.97 21.39
C LEU A 235 20.68 -15.90 21.19
N VAL A 236 19.68 -15.43 20.46
CA VAL A 236 18.62 -16.26 19.88
C VAL A 236 19.03 -16.57 18.45
N VAL A 237 19.17 -17.85 18.11
CA VAL A 237 19.60 -18.31 16.79
C VAL A 237 18.59 -19.30 16.25
N THR A 238 17.96 -18.97 15.13
CA THR A 238 17.05 -19.89 14.45
C THR A 238 17.81 -21.03 13.79
N LEU A 239 17.23 -22.23 13.82
CA LEU A 239 17.74 -23.44 13.16
C LEU A 239 16.66 -23.97 12.20
N PRO A 240 16.58 -23.44 10.96
CA PRO A 240 15.47 -23.70 10.03
C PRO A 240 15.23 -25.20 9.77
N GLU A 241 16.29 -25.95 9.51
CA GLU A 241 16.21 -27.39 9.21
C GLU A 241 15.81 -28.25 10.43
N MET A 242 15.84 -27.68 11.63
CA MET A 242 15.42 -28.34 12.87
C MET A 242 14.06 -27.84 13.38
N GLY A 243 13.44 -26.85 12.72
CA GLY A 243 12.12 -26.32 13.08
C GLY A 243 12.05 -25.63 14.44
N GLY A 244 13.11 -24.93 14.84
CA GLY A 244 13.17 -24.26 16.14
C GLY A 244 14.30 -23.25 16.26
N PHE A 245 14.55 -22.78 17.48
CA PHE A 245 15.67 -21.89 17.77
C PHE A 245 16.39 -22.29 19.06
N VAL A 246 17.65 -21.87 19.17
CA VAL A 246 18.49 -22.03 20.37
C VAL A 246 18.72 -20.70 21.06
N VAL A 247 18.87 -20.74 22.38
CA VAL A 247 19.36 -19.64 23.22
C VAL A 247 20.76 -19.98 23.69
N ILE A 248 21.71 -19.09 23.41
CA ILE A 248 23.13 -19.25 23.72
C ILE A 248 23.59 -18.06 24.56
N ASP A 249 24.42 -18.31 25.57
CA ASP A 249 25.03 -17.23 26.34
C ASP A 249 26.13 -16.52 25.54
N ALA A 250 25.95 -15.21 25.28
CA ALA A 250 26.83 -14.45 24.40
C ALA A 250 28.24 -14.31 24.96
N GLN A 251 28.37 -14.08 26.28
CA GLN A 251 29.67 -13.98 26.95
C GLN A 251 30.40 -15.34 26.93
N ARG A 252 29.70 -16.46 27.12
CA ARG A 252 30.30 -17.79 27.08
C ARG A 252 30.84 -18.14 25.70
N LEU A 253 30.19 -17.69 24.64
CA LEU A 253 30.74 -17.79 23.29
C LEU A 253 31.98 -16.91 23.12
N LEU A 254 31.94 -15.68 23.64
CA LEU A 254 33.05 -14.71 23.58
C LEU A 254 34.28 -15.18 24.37
N ASP A 255 34.09 -15.87 25.49
CA ASP A 255 35.16 -16.38 26.37
C ASP A 255 35.85 -17.65 25.83
N ARG A 256 35.36 -18.23 24.72
CA ARG A 256 36.00 -19.43 24.15
C ARG A 256 37.37 -19.11 23.58
N HIS A 257 38.25 -20.10 23.63
CA HIS A 257 39.56 -19.99 23.01
C HIS A 257 39.44 -19.74 21.49
N PRO A 258 40.17 -18.77 20.93
CA PRO A 258 40.24 -18.55 19.49
C PRO A 258 40.56 -19.84 18.70
N GLY A 259 39.83 -20.07 17.62
CA GLY A 259 39.97 -21.27 16.79
C GLY A 259 39.33 -22.54 17.38
N SER A 260 38.71 -22.45 18.57
CA SER A 260 37.81 -23.48 19.06
C SER A 260 36.59 -23.58 18.13
N TYR A 261 36.19 -24.80 17.82
CA TYR A 261 34.99 -25.08 17.02
C TYR A 261 34.19 -26.26 17.59
N ALA A 262 34.25 -26.43 18.91
CA ALA A 262 33.42 -27.40 19.60
C ALA A 262 31.95 -26.94 19.62
N SER A 263 31.03 -27.83 19.98
CA SER A 263 29.58 -27.54 20.03
C SER A 263 29.27 -26.26 20.81
N CYS A 264 28.32 -25.48 20.30
CA CYS A 264 27.88 -24.26 20.97
C CYS A 264 27.30 -24.56 22.36
N PRO A 265 27.53 -23.66 23.34
CA PRO A 265 26.98 -23.79 24.67
C PRO A 265 25.50 -23.41 24.69
N VAL A 266 24.66 -24.29 24.13
CA VAL A 266 23.21 -24.12 24.06
C VAL A 266 22.64 -24.19 25.48
N GLU A 267 22.00 -23.11 25.92
CA GLU A 267 21.31 -23.06 27.21
C GLU A 267 19.87 -23.56 27.07
N ARG A 268 19.17 -23.19 26.00
CA ARG A 268 17.81 -23.64 25.72
C ARG A 268 17.65 -24.01 24.25
N TRP A 269 16.92 -25.09 23.98
CA TRP A 269 16.40 -25.44 22.66
C TRP A 269 14.88 -25.33 22.70
N VAL A 270 14.31 -24.61 21.73
CA VAL A 270 12.88 -24.35 21.65
C VAL A 270 12.37 -24.84 20.29
N PRO A 271 11.76 -26.03 20.22
CA PRO A 271 11.07 -26.48 19.01
C PRO A 271 9.77 -25.69 18.84
N LEU A 272 9.47 -25.28 17.61
CA LEU A 272 8.22 -24.59 17.28
C LEU A 272 7.09 -25.60 17.06
N LYS A 273 5.84 -25.20 17.34
CA LYS A 273 4.67 -26.06 17.18
C LYS A 273 4.00 -25.87 15.82
N ALA A 274 3.63 -26.97 15.17
CA ALA A 274 2.88 -26.98 13.91
C ALA A 274 1.35 -27.02 14.12
N GLU A 275 0.82 -26.27 15.09
CA GLU A 275 -0.60 -26.25 15.42
C GLU A 275 -1.28 -25.00 14.85
N VAL A 276 -2.06 -25.16 13.79
CA VAL A 276 -2.93 -24.10 13.27
C VAL A 276 -4.25 -24.15 14.04
N PRO A 277 -4.64 -23.07 14.75
CA PRO A 277 -5.98 -22.95 15.33
C PRO A 277 -7.04 -23.14 14.22
N PRO A 278 -8.20 -23.77 14.50
CA PRO A 278 -9.25 -23.87 13.49
C PRO A 278 -9.58 -22.46 12.96
N PRO A 279 -9.72 -22.29 11.63
CA PRO A 279 -10.03 -20.98 11.06
C PRO A 279 -11.30 -20.45 11.73
N GLY A 280 -11.27 -19.17 12.13
CA GLY A 280 -12.50 -18.49 12.53
C GLY A 280 -13.45 -18.45 11.33
N ASP A 281 -14.75 -18.61 11.58
CA ASP A 281 -15.75 -18.50 10.52
C ASP A 281 -15.59 -17.12 9.84
N PRO A 282 -15.43 -17.04 8.51
CA PRO A 282 -15.41 -15.76 7.83
C PRO A 282 -16.73 -15.02 8.14
N PRO A 283 -16.71 -13.68 8.26
CA PRO A 283 -17.94 -12.93 8.45
C PRO A 283 -18.93 -13.31 7.35
N SER A 284 -20.06 -13.90 7.75
CA SER A 284 -21.10 -14.28 6.81
C SER A 284 -21.71 -12.98 6.25
N PRO A 285 -21.65 -12.74 4.93
CA PRO A 285 -22.28 -11.57 4.37
C PRO A 285 -23.80 -11.65 4.62
N PRO A 286 -24.48 -10.51 4.81
CA PRO A 286 -25.93 -10.49 4.88
C PRO A 286 -26.49 -11.09 3.58
N PRO A 287 -27.37 -12.10 3.64
CA PRO A 287 -27.94 -12.69 2.44
C PRO A 287 -28.86 -11.68 1.77
N ALA A 288 -28.36 -10.98 0.75
CA ALA A 288 -29.18 -10.28 -0.22
C ALA A 288 -29.45 -11.23 -1.38
N ALA A 289 -30.72 -11.44 -1.71
CA ALA A 289 -31.18 -12.49 -2.64
C ALA A 289 -30.77 -12.31 -4.13
N ALA A 290 -29.97 -11.29 -4.48
CA ALA A 290 -29.65 -10.92 -5.87
C ALA A 290 -28.15 -10.99 -6.22
N CYS A 291 -27.34 -11.59 -5.35
CA CYS A 291 -25.91 -11.76 -5.57
C CYS A 291 -25.50 -13.18 -5.16
N VAL A 292 -24.30 -13.59 -5.55
CA VAL A 292 -23.74 -14.89 -5.19
C VAL A 292 -22.48 -14.73 -4.35
N ASN A 293 -22.40 -15.48 -3.25
CA ASN A 293 -21.20 -15.54 -2.44
C ASN A 293 -20.09 -16.26 -3.22
N PRO A 294 -18.84 -15.77 -3.20
CA PRO A 294 -17.72 -16.52 -3.76
C PRO A 294 -17.62 -17.90 -3.08
N GLU A 295 -17.04 -18.87 -3.79
CA GLU A 295 -16.83 -20.20 -3.23
C GLU A 295 -15.93 -20.10 -2.00
N LEU A 296 -16.52 -20.24 -0.81
CA LEU A 296 -15.76 -20.36 0.43
C LEU A 296 -15.25 -21.79 0.54
N LEU A 297 -14.12 -22.06 -0.12
CA LEU A 297 -13.36 -23.28 0.15
C LEU A 297 -12.70 -23.09 1.52
N THR A 298 -13.16 -23.85 2.51
CA THR A 298 -12.59 -23.83 3.85
C THR A 298 -11.18 -24.45 3.81
N PRO A 299 -10.11 -23.74 4.19
CA PRO A 299 -8.78 -24.31 4.29
C PRO A 299 -8.73 -25.19 5.55
N SER A 300 -9.30 -26.38 5.46
CA SER A 300 -9.27 -27.34 6.56
C SER A 300 -9.00 -28.73 5.99
N THR A 301 -7.71 -29.08 5.95
CA THR A 301 -7.10 -30.43 5.87
C THR A 301 -5.75 -30.47 5.16
N LEU A 302 -5.07 -29.33 4.94
CA LEU A 302 -3.72 -29.38 4.39
C LEU A 302 -2.77 -30.11 5.37
N PRO A 303 -2.01 -31.12 4.93
CA PRO A 303 -1.01 -31.75 5.76
C PRO A 303 0.11 -30.74 6.01
N LEU A 304 0.13 -30.16 7.22
CA LEU A 304 1.16 -29.21 7.62
C LEU A 304 2.51 -29.93 7.68
N GLY A 305 3.54 -29.29 7.10
CA GLY A 305 4.91 -29.75 7.17
C GLY A 305 5.52 -29.58 8.58
N ALA A 306 6.84 -29.72 8.67
CA ALA A 306 7.55 -29.29 9.87
C ALA A 306 7.75 -27.76 9.83
N PRO A 307 7.73 -27.08 11.00
CA PRO A 307 8.08 -25.67 11.06
C PRO A 307 9.45 -25.40 10.44
N ARG A 308 9.60 -24.26 9.77
CA ARG A 308 10.87 -23.81 9.20
C ARG A 308 11.06 -22.32 9.49
N PRO A 309 11.65 -21.96 10.63
CA PRO A 309 11.80 -20.57 11.04
C PRO A 309 12.64 -19.76 10.04
N ALA A 310 12.23 -18.52 9.80
CA ALA A 310 12.95 -17.56 8.95
C ALA A 310 13.23 -16.24 9.68
N GLY A 311 12.51 -15.17 9.35
CA GLY A 311 12.65 -13.86 9.98
C GLY A 311 12.26 -13.87 11.46
N ILE A 312 13.01 -13.14 12.30
CA ILE A 312 12.69 -12.95 13.71
C ILE A 312 12.62 -11.47 14.08
N ALA A 313 11.70 -11.13 14.98
CA ALA A 313 11.59 -9.77 15.50
C ALA A 313 11.15 -9.80 16.97
N LEU A 314 11.74 -8.93 17.80
CA LEU A 314 11.42 -8.80 19.22
C LEU A 314 10.79 -7.45 19.47
N SER A 315 9.68 -7.42 20.21
CA SER A 315 9.09 -6.20 20.76
C SER A 315 8.74 -6.43 22.22
N GLY A 316 9.34 -5.62 23.11
CA GLY A 316 9.23 -5.83 24.55
C GLY A 316 9.69 -7.25 24.93
N GLU A 317 8.81 -7.99 25.60
CA GLU A 317 9.07 -9.37 26.03
C GLU A 317 8.49 -10.42 25.07
N ARG A 318 8.12 -10.07 23.83
CA ARG A 318 7.57 -11.03 22.84
C ARG A 318 8.48 -11.14 21.63
N LEU A 319 8.93 -12.36 21.37
CA LEU A 319 9.64 -12.76 20.16
C LEU A 319 8.64 -13.33 19.16
N PHE A 320 8.68 -12.81 17.95
CA PHE A 320 7.94 -13.33 16.82
C PHE A 320 8.89 -14.04 15.87
N VAL A 321 8.45 -15.15 15.28
CA VAL A 321 9.24 -15.96 14.33
C VAL A 321 8.37 -16.30 13.13
N ALA A 322 8.77 -15.83 11.96
CA ALA A 322 8.17 -16.18 10.67
C ALA A 322 8.47 -17.63 10.31
N ASP A 323 7.58 -18.27 9.54
CA ASP A 323 7.73 -19.64 9.07
C ASP A 323 7.57 -19.74 7.54
N LEU A 324 8.50 -20.43 6.88
CA LEU A 324 8.54 -20.60 5.42
C LEU A 324 7.66 -21.74 4.90
N GLU A 325 7.28 -22.68 5.75
CA GLU A 325 6.56 -23.91 5.37
C GLU A 325 5.17 -23.99 6.01
N LEU A 326 4.92 -23.20 7.06
CA LEU A 326 3.64 -23.13 7.75
C LEU A 326 2.98 -21.77 7.58
N PRO A 327 1.63 -21.72 7.51
CA PRO A 327 0.88 -20.46 7.45
C PRO A 327 0.74 -19.84 8.85
N LEU A 328 1.86 -19.63 9.53
CA LEU A 328 1.94 -19.17 10.91
C LEU A 328 3.05 -18.14 11.09
N VAL A 329 2.84 -17.20 12.02
CA VAL A 329 3.91 -16.48 12.70
C VAL A 329 3.87 -16.89 14.16
N HIS A 330 4.93 -17.54 14.64
CA HIS A 330 5.02 -18.01 16.02
C HIS A 330 5.20 -16.81 16.96
N ALA A 331 4.53 -16.84 18.10
CA ALA A 331 4.65 -15.84 19.15
C ALA A 331 5.18 -16.50 20.42
N ILE A 332 6.31 -16.01 20.93
CA ILE A 332 7.00 -16.58 22.09
C ILE A 332 7.15 -15.49 23.14
N ASP A 333 6.62 -15.75 24.33
CA ASP A 333 6.90 -14.93 25.50
C ASP A 333 8.34 -15.19 25.96
N MET A 334 9.09 -14.10 26.05
CA MET A 334 10.53 -14.00 26.36
C MET A 334 10.76 -13.07 27.55
N ALA A 335 9.85 -13.05 28.54
CA ALA A 335 10.03 -12.32 29.81
C ALA A 335 11.40 -12.63 30.45
N THR A 336 11.90 -13.84 30.20
CA THR A 336 13.32 -14.14 30.23
C THR A 336 13.68 -15.10 29.09
N PRO A 337 14.84 -14.92 28.42
CA PRO A 337 15.31 -15.86 27.40
C PRO A 337 15.60 -17.27 27.94
N CYS A 338 15.66 -17.45 29.26
CA CYS A 338 15.92 -18.75 29.89
C CYS A 338 14.67 -19.60 30.14
N ALA A 339 13.47 -19.04 29.97
CA ALA A 339 12.20 -19.74 30.10
C ALA A 339 11.22 -19.30 28.99
N PRO A 340 11.57 -19.51 27.70
CA PRO A 340 10.72 -19.14 26.57
C PRO A 340 9.41 -19.96 26.59
N VAL A 341 8.29 -19.29 26.34
CA VAL A 341 6.97 -19.94 26.29
C VAL A 341 6.26 -19.57 25.00
N GLU A 342 6.12 -20.53 24.09
CA GLU A 342 5.34 -20.35 22.86
C GLU A 342 3.84 -20.21 23.19
N ARG A 343 3.28 -19.06 22.81
CA ARG A 343 1.86 -18.74 22.82
C ARG A 343 1.20 -19.24 21.54
N PRO A 344 -0.15 -19.28 21.46
CA PRO A 344 -0.76 -19.66 20.21
C PRO A 344 -0.33 -18.64 19.12
N PRO A 345 -0.09 -19.08 17.88
CA PRO A 345 0.53 -18.26 16.84
C PRO A 345 -0.45 -17.25 16.23
N LEU A 346 0.07 -16.34 15.41
CA LEU A 346 -0.70 -15.60 14.42
C LEU A 346 -0.89 -16.49 13.19
N VAL A 347 -2.05 -16.42 12.56
CA VAL A 347 -2.42 -17.22 11.39
C VAL A 347 -2.30 -16.34 10.16
N THR A 348 -1.44 -16.71 9.24
CA THR A 348 -1.30 -16.02 7.95
C THR A 348 -2.30 -16.62 6.96
N GLY A 349 -2.88 -15.77 6.12
CA GLY A 349 -3.91 -16.16 5.17
C GLY A 349 -4.13 -15.05 4.16
N SER A 350 -5.03 -15.27 3.20
CA SER A 350 -5.44 -14.25 2.23
C SER A 350 -6.96 -14.10 2.21
N MET A 351 -7.44 -12.86 2.34
CA MET A 351 -8.86 -12.57 2.12
C MET A 351 -9.25 -12.61 0.63
N ASP A 352 -8.33 -12.27 -0.27
CA ASP A 352 -8.54 -12.32 -1.74
C ASP A 352 -8.54 -13.76 -2.27
N ASP A 353 -7.66 -14.62 -1.74
CA ASP A 353 -7.61 -16.04 -2.07
C ASP A 353 -7.56 -16.89 -0.78
N PRO A 354 -8.73 -17.16 -0.16
CA PRO A 354 -8.81 -17.95 1.07
C PRO A 354 -8.26 -19.38 0.96
N THR A 355 -8.01 -19.88 -0.25
CA THR A 355 -7.46 -21.23 -0.49
C THR A 355 -5.95 -21.28 -0.48
N ARG A 356 -5.30 -20.13 -0.62
CA ARG A 356 -3.84 -20.04 -0.70
C ARG A 356 -3.21 -20.26 0.66
N VAL A 357 -2.20 -21.13 0.71
CA VAL A 357 -1.30 -21.23 1.86
C VAL A 357 -0.37 -20.05 1.81
N VAL A 358 -0.44 -19.18 2.82
CA VAL A 358 0.40 -17.99 2.91
C VAL A 358 1.48 -18.22 3.93
N THR A 359 2.74 -18.37 3.53
CA THR A 359 3.89 -18.47 4.45
C THR A 359 4.66 -17.15 4.53
N THR A 360 5.62 -17.03 5.44
CA THR A 360 6.27 -15.73 5.75
C THR A 360 7.79 -15.81 5.76
N THR A 361 8.45 -14.81 5.16
CA THR A 361 9.92 -14.76 5.04
C THR A 361 10.60 -13.81 6.03
N ARG A 362 10.06 -12.59 6.17
CA ARG A 362 10.60 -11.51 7.01
C ARG A 362 9.48 -10.89 7.82
N ILE A 363 9.83 -10.41 9.00
CA ILE A 363 8.90 -9.71 9.90
C ILE A 363 9.57 -8.50 10.54
N ALA A 364 8.78 -7.50 10.86
CA ALA A 364 9.16 -6.39 11.73
C ALA A 364 8.00 -6.08 12.69
N VAL A 365 8.30 -5.58 13.88
CA VAL A 365 7.30 -5.21 14.88
C VAL A 365 7.63 -3.84 15.46
N SER A 366 6.60 -3.02 15.70
CA SER A 366 6.77 -1.70 16.32
C SER A 366 7.21 -1.85 17.78
N ASN A 367 8.35 -1.25 18.14
CA ASN A 367 8.93 -1.37 19.48
C ASN A 367 8.21 -0.50 20.51
N SER A 368 7.90 0.74 20.13
CA SER A 368 7.03 1.62 20.88
C SER A 368 5.58 1.21 20.61
N SER A 369 4.73 1.36 21.62
CA SER A 369 3.31 1.43 21.33
C SER A 369 3.04 2.78 20.68
N THR A 370 2.11 2.84 19.72
CA THR A 370 1.56 4.11 19.25
C THR A 370 0.99 4.89 20.44
N VAL A 371 0.69 6.17 20.24
CA VAL A 371 0.06 6.99 21.30
C VAL A 371 -1.22 6.30 21.83
N ASP A 372 -1.95 5.60 20.95
CA ASP A 372 -3.18 4.85 21.28
C ASP A 372 -2.89 3.43 21.83
N PHE A 373 -1.67 3.20 22.32
CA PHE A 373 -1.15 1.94 22.86
C PHE A 373 -1.18 0.75 21.90
N ARG A 374 -1.24 0.98 20.58
CA ARG A 374 -1.23 -0.09 19.59
C ARG A 374 0.18 -0.54 19.24
N ARG A 375 0.34 -1.82 18.90
CA ARG A 375 1.57 -2.36 18.30
C ARG A 375 1.22 -3.18 17.08
N TYR A 376 1.97 -2.98 16.01
CA TYR A 376 1.74 -3.66 14.75
C TYR A 376 2.93 -4.54 14.37
N LEU A 377 2.63 -5.75 13.92
CA LEU A 377 3.58 -6.66 13.29
C LEU A 377 3.31 -6.70 11.80
N TYR A 378 4.38 -6.51 11.02
CA TYR A 378 4.38 -6.58 9.56
C TYR A 378 5.07 -7.88 9.15
N ALA A 379 4.43 -8.65 8.27
CA ALA A 379 4.95 -9.92 7.78
C ALA A 379 4.95 -9.97 6.25
N VAL A 380 6.08 -10.35 5.66
CA VAL A 380 6.25 -10.49 4.21
C VAL A 380 5.73 -11.85 3.77
N ASP A 381 4.73 -11.84 2.88
CA ASP A 381 4.24 -13.01 2.16
C ASP A 381 5.39 -13.62 1.33
N ALA A 382 5.70 -14.90 1.55
CA ALA A 382 6.82 -15.56 0.91
C ALA A 382 6.69 -15.70 -0.61
N ASP A 383 5.46 -15.84 -1.12
CA ASP A 383 5.19 -16.11 -2.53
C ASP A 383 4.99 -14.83 -3.34
N GLU A 384 4.15 -13.92 -2.83
CA GLU A 384 3.80 -12.68 -3.53
C GLU A 384 4.73 -11.51 -3.17
N GLY A 385 5.35 -11.53 -1.98
CA GLY A 385 6.16 -10.43 -1.48
C GLY A 385 5.36 -9.21 -1.00
N ASP A 386 4.06 -9.37 -0.77
CA ASP A 386 3.17 -8.36 -0.19
C ASP A 386 3.28 -8.34 1.36
N LEU A 387 2.82 -7.28 2.01
CA LEU A 387 2.88 -7.13 3.47
C LEU A 387 1.54 -7.36 4.15
N MET A 388 1.45 -8.40 4.98
CA MET A 388 0.37 -8.58 5.94
C MET A 388 0.64 -7.78 7.21
N VAL A 389 -0.41 -7.27 7.85
CA VAL A 389 -0.31 -6.50 9.09
C VAL A 389 -1.15 -7.15 10.18
N PHE A 390 -0.59 -7.28 11.38
CA PHE A 390 -1.23 -7.87 12.55
C PHE A 390 -1.24 -6.88 13.71
N ASP A 391 -2.34 -6.86 14.46
CA ASP A 391 -2.39 -6.16 15.75
C ASP A 391 -1.82 -7.09 16.83
N VAL A 392 -0.68 -6.69 17.40
CA VAL A 392 0.03 -7.42 18.46
C VAL A 392 0.06 -6.64 19.78
N SER A 393 -0.88 -5.69 19.93
CA SER A 393 -1.08 -4.92 21.15
C SER A 393 -1.40 -5.80 22.35
N ASP A 394 -1.16 -5.27 23.55
CA ASP A 394 -1.48 -5.98 24.77
C ASP A 394 -3.01 -6.14 24.90
N GLY A 395 -3.48 -7.39 24.93
CA GLY A 395 -4.90 -7.73 24.95
C GLY A 395 -5.55 -7.93 23.57
N ALA A 396 -4.81 -7.78 22.46
CA ALA A 396 -5.31 -8.09 21.13
C ALA A 396 -5.73 -9.58 21.03
N THR A 397 -6.95 -9.82 20.53
CA THR A 397 -7.51 -11.16 20.38
C THR A 397 -7.52 -11.65 18.94
N GLN A 398 -7.47 -10.73 17.97
CA GLN A 398 -7.38 -11.03 16.55
C GLN A 398 -6.00 -11.62 16.23
N ARG A 399 -6.00 -12.75 15.52
CA ARG A 399 -4.78 -13.50 15.16
C ARG A 399 -4.55 -13.59 13.66
N THR A 400 -5.48 -13.06 12.87
CA THR A 400 -5.41 -12.99 11.41
C THR A 400 -4.96 -11.59 10.98
N PRO A 401 -4.51 -11.41 9.73
CA PRO A 401 -4.19 -10.07 9.22
C PRO A 401 -5.37 -9.10 9.41
N ILE A 402 -5.06 -7.83 9.67
CA ILE A 402 -6.04 -6.76 9.80
C ILE A 402 -6.55 -6.41 8.40
N ALA A 403 -7.87 -6.37 8.24
CA ALA A 403 -8.48 -5.82 7.03
C ALA A 403 -8.45 -4.29 7.08
N ARG A 404 -8.11 -3.65 5.96
CA ARG A 404 -8.20 -2.21 5.77
C ARG A 404 -9.64 -1.76 6.05
N PRO A 405 -9.85 -0.58 6.68
CA PRO A 405 -11.17 0.03 6.74
C PRO A 405 -11.70 0.26 5.31
N HIS A 406 -12.99 0.01 5.11
CA HIS A 406 -13.68 0.24 3.85
C HIS A 406 -12.96 -0.30 2.59
N PRO A 407 -12.66 -1.61 2.51
CA PRO A 407 -11.99 -2.19 1.34
C PRO A 407 -12.75 -1.92 0.03
N GLU A 408 -14.07 -1.72 0.10
CA GLU A 408 -14.92 -1.35 -1.03
C GLU A 408 -14.58 -0.01 -1.68
N TRP A 409 -13.90 0.90 -0.97
CA TRP A 409 -13.47 2.18 -1.53
C TRP A 409 -12.30 2.02 -2.50
N ASN A 410 -11.49 0.98 -2.33
CA ASN A 410 -10.34 0.68 -3.18
C ASN A 410 -10.15 -0.83 -3.39
N PRO A 411 -10.91 -1.41 -4.33
CA PRO A 411 -10.86 -2.84 -4.66
C PRO A 411 -9.63 -3.23 -5.48
N PHE A 412 -8.76 -2.28 -5.86
CA PHE A 412 -7.55 -2.57 -6.64
C PHE A 412 -6.39 -3.09 -5.78
N ILE A 413 -6.54 -3.01 -4.47
CA ILE A 413 -5.57 -3.48 -3.49
C ILE A 413 -6.30 -4.50 -2.61
N PRO A 414 -5.65 -5.63 -2.26
CA PRO A 414 -6.21 -6.60 -1.35
C PRO A 414 -6.73 -5.96 -0.03
N PRO A 415 -7.78 -6.51 0.60
CA PRO A 415 -8.30 -6.02 1.87
C PRO A 415 -7.33 -6.18 3.03
N ASP A 416 -6.47 -7.21 3.04
CA ASP A 416 -5.74 -7.67 4.23
C ASP A 416 -4.23 -7.47 4.18
N ARG A 417 -3.73 -6.82 3.12
CA ARG A 417 -2.29 -6.62 2.88
C ARG A 417 -2.02 -5.37 2.05
N VAL A 418 -0.79 -4.89 2.15
CA VAL A 418 -0.26 -3.83 1.28
C VAL A 418 0.50 -4.48 0.13
N ARG A 419 0.06 -4.20 -1.11
CA ARG A 419 0.68 -4.69 -2.33
C ARG A 419 1.64 -3.66 -2.93
N PHE A 420 2.75 -4.13 -3.48
CA PHE A 420 3.79 -3.30 -4.09
C PHE A 420 3.99 -3.60 -5.58
N ASN A 421 4.77 -2.77 -6.26
CA ASN A 421 5.15 -2.99 -7.67
C ASN A 421 6.29 -4.01 -7.84
N ALA A 422 6.91 -4.43 -6.75
CA ALA A 422 7.92 -5.47 -6.69
C ALA A 422 7.91 -6.13 -5.29
N PRO A 423 8.30 -7.41 -5.17
CA PRO A 423 8.35 -8.11 -3.89
C PRO A 423 9.19 -7.39 -2.83
N VAL A 424 8.71 -7.39 -1.59
CA VAL A 424 9.46 -6.90 -0.42
C VAL A 424 10.61 -7.85 -0.10
N ARG A 425 11.80 -7.29 0.05
CA ARG A 425 13.05 -7.99 0.41
C ARG A 425 13.34 -7.92 1.90
N ASP A 426 13.10 -6.77 2.52
CA ASP A 426 13.33 -6.50 3.94
C ASP A 426 12.36 -5.43 4.43
N ILE A 427 12.03 -5.43 5.72
CA ILE A 427 11.08 -4.49 6.34
C ILE A 427 11.66 -3.99 7.66
N LEU A 428 11.47 -2.70 7.94
CA LEU A 428 11.93 -2.07 9.16
C LEU A 428 10.90 -1.05 9.64
N ILE A 429 10.74 -0.93 10.95
CA ILE A 429 9.91 0.10 11.58
C ILE A 429 10.83 1.10 12.28
N ILE A 430 10.55 2.39 12.08
CA ILE A 430 11.35 3.49 12.61
C ILE A 430 10.43 4.48 13.32
N ASP A 431 10.83 4.83 14.54
CA ASP A 431 10.25 5.94 15.28
C ASP A 431 11.12 7.17 15.06
N ARG A 432 10.51 8.26 14.60
CA ARG A 432 11.19 9.53 14.36
C ARG A 432 10.34 10.68 14.83
N ASP A 433 10.85 11.46 15.77
CA ASP A 433 10.24 12.70 16.17
C ASP A 433 11.17 13.90 15.97
N LEU A 434 10.62 15.11 15.99
CA LEU A 434 11.33 16.38 15.96
C LEU A 434 10.94 17.18 17.19
N PRO A 435 11.47 16.84 18.37
CA PRO A 435 10.99 17.43 19.63
C PRO A 435 11.13 18.94 19.64
N VAL A 436 10.15 19.60 20.25
CA VAL A 436 10.19 21.05 20.53
C VAL A 436 10.71 21.25 21.94
N VAL A 437 11.59 22.22 22.11
CA VAL A 437 11.99 22.66 23.44
C VAL A 437 10.89 23.58 23.97
N ASP A 438 10.24 23.16 25.04
CA ASP A 438 9.32 24.00 25.77
C ASP A 438 10.09 25.23 26.29
N PRO A 439 9.74 26.45 25.87
CA PRO A 439 10.45 27.67 26.25
C PRO A 439 10.30 28.03 27.73
N GLU A 440 9.26 27.53 28.43
CA GLU A 440 9.07 27.75 29.86
C GLU A 440 9.95 26.81 30.69
N THR A 441 9.99 25.52 30.35
CA THR A 441 10.71 24.49 31.13
C THR A 441 12.13 24.24 30.62
N GLY A 442 12.43 24.59 29.37
CA GLY A 442 13.67 24.23 28.67
C GLY A 442 13.79 22.74 28.35
N VAL A 443 12.72 21.96 28.54
CA VAL A 443 12.69 20.51 28.30
C VAL A 443 12.27 20.24 26.86
N ALA A 444 12.96 19.32 26.20
CA ALA A 444 12.56 18.86 24.87
C ALA A 444 11.41 17.84 25.00
N THR A 445 10.23 18.20 24.49
CA THR A 445 9.03 17.38 24.54
C THR A 445 8.87 16.61 23.22
N THR A 446 8.64 15.31 23.32
CA THR A 446 8.41 14.39 22.19
C THR A 446 6.95 13.91 22.15
N GLY A 447 6.49 13.43 21.00
CA GLY A 447 5.17 12.84 20.80
C GLY A 447 4.05 13.85 20.56
N ILE A 448 4.37 15.15 20.50
CA ILE A 448 3.38 16.20 20.27
C ILE A 448 2.76 16.02 18.88
N ARG A 449 1.44 15.83 18.82
CA ARG A 449 0.67 15.76 17.56
C ARG A 449 0.40 17.18 17.04
N CYS A 450 0.32 17.31 15.73
CA CYS A 450 -0.14 18.57 15.13
C CYS A 450 -1.65 18.73 15.35
N ASP A 451 -2.07 19.89 15.85
CA ASP A 451 -3.48 20.21 16.05
C ASP A 451 -3.93 21.26 15.02
N PRO A 452 -4.94 21.00 14.16
CA PRO A 452 -5.42 21.96 13.18
C PRO A 452 -6.48 22.96 13.72
N ASN A 453 -6.85 22.93 15.00
CA ASN A 453 -7.90 23.73 15.59
C ASN A 453 -7.60 25.26 15.51
N PRO A 454 -8.40 26.05 14.76
CA PRO A 454 -8.12 27.46 14.56
C PRO A 454 -8.26 28.31 15.84
N THR A 455 -8.81 27.77 16.94
CA THR A 455 -8.97 28.49 18.21
C THR A 455 -7.72 28.49 19.09
N LEU A 456 -6.72 27.65 18.78
CA LEU A 456 -5.47 27.57 19.54
C LEU A 456 -4.57 28.79 19.31
N ASP A 457 -3.82 29.16 20.35
CA ASP A 457 -2.87 30.26 20.33
C ASP A 457 -1.64 29.88 19.48
N VAL A 458 -1.51 30.50 18.31
CA VAL A 458 -0.54 30.11 17.29
C VAL A 458 0.87 30.57 17.65
N CYS A 459 1.79 29.61 17.76
CA CYS A 459 3.20 29.88 17.96
C CYS A 459 3.84 30.55 16.74
N SER A 460 4.55 31.65 16.97
CA SER A 460 5.33 32.33 15.93
C SER A 460 6.71 31.69 15.70
N ASP A 461 7.31 31.14 16.77
CA ASP A 461 8.49 30.27 16.76
C ASP A 461 8.57 29.45 18.07
N THR A 462 9.61 28.63 18.21
CA THR A 462 9.80 27.73 19.38
C THR A 462 10.16 28.47 20.68
N ALA A 463 10.26 29.80 20.68
CA ALA A 463 10.63 30.59 21.85
C ALA A 463 9.45 31.33 22.48
N ASP A 464 8.24 31.17 21.95
CA ASP A 464 7.01 31.79 22.46
C ASP A 464 6.44 30.98 23.64
N PRO A 465 6.47 31.48 24.88
CA PRO A 465 6.02 30.75 26.05
C PRO A 465 4.50 30.76 26.25
N SER A 466 3.76 31.48 25.41
CA SER A 466 2.32 31.72 25.59
C SER A 466 1.44 31.06 24.54
N CYS A 467 1.99 30.14 23.75
CA CYS A 467 1.31 29.52 22.62
C CYS A 467 1.18 28.00 22.79
N ASP A 468 0.27 27.41 22.04
CA ASP A 468 0.04 25.96 22.02
C ASP A 468 1.07 25.28 21.09
N LEU A 469 1.96 24.45 21.66
CA LEU A 469 3.14 23.88 20.96
C LEU A 469 2.75 23.02 19.74
N GLU A 470 1.56 22.43 19.75
CA GLU A 470 0.96 21.65 18.66
C GLU A 470 0.84 22.47 17.37
N THR A 471 0.70 23.80 17.50
CA THR A 471 0.52 24.73 16.37
C THR A 471 1.80 24.93 15.55
N LEU A 472 2.98 24.65 16.11
CA LEU A 472 4.29 24.75 15.43
C LEU A 472 4.43 23.82 14.23
N TYR A 473 3.62 22.76 14.19
CA TYR A 473 3.65 21.75 13.14
C TYR A 473 2.63 22.00 12.02
N ARG A 474 1.80 23.05 12.14
CA ARG A 474 0.83 23.43 11.11
C ARG A 474 1.53 23.80 9.81
N THR A 475 0.92 23.40 8.70
CA THR A 475 1.44 23.73 7.36
C THR A 475 1.34 25.24 7.12
N SER A 476 2.44 25.83 6.67
CA SER A 476 2.45 27.25 6.31
C SER A 476 1.53 27.52 5.10
N ALA A 477 1.07 28.77 4.95
CA ALA A 477 0.28 29.16 3.77
C ALA A 477 1.04 28.99 2.43
N ALA A 478 2.38 28.94 2.48
CA ALA A 478 3.25 28.73 1.32
C ALA A 478 3.58 27.24 1.08
N PHE A 479 3.15 26.33 1.96
CA PHE A 479 3.44 24.89 1.91
C PHE A 479 4.94 24.54 1.95
N ASP A 480 5.77 25.45 2.47
CA ASP A 480 7.24 25.29 2.59
C ASP A 480 7.68 24.82 3.98
N SER A 481 6.78 24.74 4.95
CA SER A 481 7.02 24.23 6.30
C SER A 481 5.77 23.53 6.89
N GLY A 482 5.93 22.92 8.07
CA GLY A 482 4.87 22.16 8.77
C GLY A 482 4.68 20.73 8.27
N ALA A 483 3.43 20.28 8.24
CA ALA A 483 2.98 18.91 7.95
C ALA A 483 3.07 18.52 6.46
N SER A 484 4.24 18.66 5.84
CA SER A 484 4.50 18.23 4.45
C SER A 484 4.46 16.69 4.30
N PRO A 485 3.98 16.14 3.16
CA PRO A 485 3.97 14.71 2.89
C PRO A 485 5.34 14.04 3.05
N THR A 486 6.44 14.74 2.77
CA THR A 486 7.80 14.18 2.93
C THR A 486 8.37 14.31 4.34
N ARG A 487 7.66 14.99 5.25
CA ARG A 487 8.09 15.15 6.65
C ARG A 487 7.64 13.97 7.50
N LEU A 488 8.51 12.99 7.65
CA LEU A 488 8.24 11.79 8.47
C LEU A 488 8.38 12.10 9.97
N ARG A 489 7.29 12.43 10.68
CA ARG A 489 7.25 12.60 12.14
C ARG A 489 6.22 11.65 12.76
N GLY A 490 6.67 10.71 13.59
CA GLY A 490 5.90 9.57 14.08
C GLY A 490 6.59 8.23 13.80
N THR A 491 5.79 7.17 13.71
CA THR A 491 6.23 5.80 13.47
C THR A 491 5.88 5.38 12.05
N PHE A 492 6.87 4.85 11.33
CA PHE A 492 6.74 4.49 9.92
C PHE A 492 7.38 3.13 9.63
N ALA A 493 6.72 2.34 8.77
CA ALA A 493 7.32 1.16 8.18
C ALA A 493 8.02 1.53 6.86
N PHE A 494 9.21 0.98 6.65
CA PHE A 494 9.99 1.11 5.43
C PHE A 494 10.11 -0.28 4.80
N ALA A 495 9.54 -0.46 3.61
CA ALA A 495 9.59 -1.70 2.85
C ALA A 495 10.66 -1.59 1.77
N LEU A 496 11.76 -2.33 1.91
CA LEU A 496 12.82 -2.43 0.91
C LEU A 496 12.39 -3.40 -0.18
N LEU A 497 12.23 -2.94 -1.40
CA LEU A 497 11.76 -3.72 -2.54
C LEU A 497 12.91 -4.28 -3.36
N THR A 498 12.70 -5.44 -3.98
CA THR A 498 13.68 -6.13 -4.83
C THR A 498 14.12 -5.34 -6.07
N ASN A 499 13.35 -4.33 -6.47
CA ASN A 499 13.63 -3.43 -7.60
C ASN A 499 14.41 -2.16 -7.22
N ALA A 500 15.12 -2.16 -6.08
CA ALA A 500 15.92 -1.04 -5.57
C ALA A 500 15.09 0.21 -5.21
N GLN A 501 13.86 -0.01 -4.73
CA GLN A 501 12.99 1.03 -4.19
C GLN A 501 12.74 0.81 -2.70
N ILE A 502 12.47 1.87 -1.96
CA ILE A 502 11.94 1.80 -0.60
C ILE A 502 10.59 2.49 -0.57
N SER A 503 9.54 1.78 -0.16
CA SER A 503 8.22 2.35 0.06
C SER A 503 8.03 2.69 1.54
N VAL A 504 7.40 3.84 1.82
CA VAL A 504 7.06 4.27 3.18
C VAL A 504 5.59 3.99 3.48
N ILE A 505 5.30 3.45 4.66
CA ILE A 505 3.96 3.11 5.16
C ILE A 505 3.74 3.87 6.45
N ASP A 506 2.61 4.58 6.56
CA ASP A 506 2.23 5.27 7.79
C ASP A 506 1.77 4.25 8.84
N ILE A 507 2.32 4.29 10.05
CA ILE A 507 1.83 3.50 11.20
C ILE A 507 1.14 4.44 12.18
N ASP A 508 1.86 5.46 12.63
CA ASP A 508 1.35 6.53 13.46
C ASP A 508 2.01 7.84 13.02
N ASP A 509 1.29 8.67 12.26
CA ASP A 509 1.79 9.97 11.80
C ASP A 509 1.36 11.06 12.76
N LEU A 510 2.32 11.70 13.43
CA LEU A 510 2.06 12.79 14.38
C LEU A 510 1.50 14.05 13.69
N ASP A 511 1.61 14.14 12.36
CA ASP A 511 1.06 15.23 11.55
C ASP A 511 -0.31 14.91 10.92
N ALA A 512 -0.87 13.71 11.14
CA ALA A 512 -2.07 13.23 10.45
C ALA A 512 -3.24 14.22 10.51
N SER A 513 -3.56 14.77 11.70
CA SER A 513 -4.69 15.69 11.89
C SER A 513 -4.55 16.99 11.09
N CYS A 514 -3.32 17.45 10.86
CA CYS A 514 -3.05 18.62 10.03
C CYS A 514 -2.98 18.30 8.53
N ARG A 515 -3.00 17.02 8.13
CA ARG A 515 -3.02 16.52 6.74
C ARG A 515 -4.40 16.02 6.35
N GLY A 516 -5.38 16.91 6.43
CA GLY A 516 -6.75 16.60 6.12
C GLY A 516 -7.47 17.78 5.48
N PRO A 517 -8.78 17.66 5.27
CA PRO A 517 -9.59 18.75 4.75
C PRO A 517 -9.69 19.91 5.75
N LYS A 518 -10.06 21.08 5.24
CA LYS A 518 -10.42 22.22 6.09
C LYS A 518 -11.82 22.11 6.69
N ILE A 519 -12.65 21.25 6.09
CA ILE A 519 -14.05 20.99 6.44
C ILE A 519 -14.25 19.48 6.39
N PHE A 520 -14.67 18.87 7.50
CA PHE A 520 -14.96 17.45 7.58
C PHE A 520 -16.35 17.14 7.00
N SER A 521 -16.46 16.08 6.22
CA SER A 521 -17.74 15.57 5.70
C SER A 521 -17.64 14.07 5.44
N GLU A 522 -18.70 13.32 5.71
CA GLU A 522 -18.79 11.90 5.36
C GLU A 522 -18.45 11.65 3.89
N THR A 523 -18.81 12.59 3.02
CA THR A 523 -18.57 12.46 1.58
C THR A 523 -17.10 12.63 1.16
N LEU A 524 -16.23 13.07 2.08
CA LEU A 524 -14.76 13.10 1.94
C LEU A 524 -14.11 11.89 2.65
N GLY A 525 -14.90 10.89 3.02
CA GLY A 525 -14.45 9.69 3.74
C GLY A 525 -14.18 9.94 5.22
N CYS A 526 -14.69 11.04 5.79
CA CYS A 526 -14.53 11.36 7.20
C CYS A 526 -15.62 10.66 8.02
N SER A 527 -15.25 9.77 8.94
CA SER A 527 -16.20 9.30 9.95
C SER A 527 -16.51 10.41 10.97
N ALA A 528 -17.62 10.29 11.71
CA ALA A 528 -17.92 11.17 12.86
C ALA A 528 -16.84 11.07 13.97
N VAL A 529 -16.04 10.00 13.92
CA VAL A 529 -14.79 9.79 14.64
C VAL A 529 -13.68 10.22 13.68
N GLY A 530 -12.80 11.15 14.02
CA GLY A 530 -11.92 11.85 13.07
C GLY A 530 -10.93 10.97 12.25
N PRO A 531 -9.96 11.60 11.56
CA PRO A 531 -9.11 10.95 10.55
C PRO A 531 -8.19 9.83 11.09
N SER A 532 -8.11 9.61 12.40
CA SER A 532 -7.46 8.43 12.98
C SER A 532 -8.27 7.14 12.82
N GLY A 533 -9.56 7.21 12.50
CA GLY A 533 -10.43 6.02 12.38
C GLY A 533 -10.46 5.18 13.66
N HIS A 534 -10.04 5.74 14.79
CA HIS A 534 -9.96 5.07 16.07
C HIS A 534 -10.96 5.75 17.00
N GLY A 535 -12.07 5.07 17.24
CA GLY A 535 -12.86 5.39 18.42
C GLY A 535 -12.02 5.09 19.67
N PRO A 536 -12.43 5.60 20.84
CA PRO A 536 -11.77 5.29 22.10
C PRO A 536 -11.55 3.77 22.24
N PRO A 537 -10.40 3.33 22.79
CA PRO A 537 -10.14 1.91 22.95
C PRO A 537 -11.28 1.21 23.70
N PRO A 538 -11.58 -0.08 23.45
CA PRO A 538 -12.70 -0.80 24.07
C PRO A 538 -12.69 -0.81 25.61
N ASN A 539 -11.57 -0.44 26.22
CA ASN A 539 -11.33 -0.40 27.65
C ASN A 539 -11.13 1.03 28.19
N ALA A 540 -11.29 2.07 27.36
CA ALA A 540 -11.29 3.44 27.83
C ALA A 540 -12.47 3.65 28.80
N PRO A 541 -12.28 4.36 29.92
CA PRO A 541 -13.38 4.89 30.70
C PRO A 541 -14.39 5.58 29.77
N PRO A 542 -15.71 5.43 29.97
CA PRO A 542 -16.69 6.15 29.16
C PRO A 542 -16.41 7.67 29.18
N GLY A 543 -15.98 8.24 28.05
CA GLY A 543 -15.63 9.66 27.91
C GLY A 543 -14.14 9.99 27.73
N ASP A 544 -13.25 9.00 27.70
CA ASP A 544 -11.80 9.17 27.44
C ASP A 544 -11.50 8.82 25.98
N MET A 545 -11.39 9.83 25.10
CA MET A 545 -11.27 9.67 23.63
C MET A 545 -9.84 9.78 23.08
N ASP A 546 -8.88 10.24 23.87
CA ASP A 546 -7.46 10.35 23.50
C ASP A 546 -6.57 9.33 24.22
N ALA A 547 -7.16 8.48 25.06
CA ALA A 547 -6.52 7.39 25.79
C ALA A 547 -5.50 7.86 26.84
N ASP A 548 -5.60 9.09 27.36
CA ASP A 548 -4.70 9.59 28.40
C ASP A 548 -5.01 9.02 29.81
N GLY A 549 -6.15 8.34 29.97
CA GLY A 549 -6.61 7.74 31.23
C GLY A 549 -7.53 8.64 32.07
N ILE A 550 -7.98 9.78 31.53
CA ILE A 550 -8.85 10.76 32.17
C ILE A 550 -10.20 10.82 31.42
N PRO A 551 -11.35 10.64 32.10
CA PRO A 551 -12.66 10.80 31.45
C PRO A 551 -13.00 12.29 31.29
N ASP A 552 -13.04 12.77 30.05
CA ASP A 552 -13.34 14.18 29.74
C ASP A 552 -14.84 14.39 29.58
N ALA A 553 -15.46 15.00 30.62
CA ALA A 553 -16.90 15.07 30.76
C ALA A 553 -17.62 16.05 29.82
N THR A 554 -16.91 16.75 28.93
CA THR A 554 -17.48 17.84 28.10
C THR A 554 -17.13 17.82 26.62
N ASP A 555 -16.50 16.76 26.12
CA ASP A 555 -15.94 16.75 24.76
C ASP A 555 -16.90 16.19 23.70
N LEU A 556 -17.46 17.09 22.88
CA LEU A 556 -18.39 16.78 21.78
C LEU A 556 -17.86 17.18 20.39
N CYS A 557 -16.56 17.46 20.31
CA CYS A 557 -15.76 17.49 19.08
C CYS A 557 -14.46 16.74 19.38
N PRO A 558 -13.82 16.00 18.44
CA PRO A 558 -12.76 15.05 18.77
C PRO A 558 -11.40 15.66 19.19
N PHE A 559 -11.35 16.94 19.57
CA PHE A 559 -10.10 17.69 19.71
C PHE A 559 -10.22 18.78 20.78
N HIS A 560 -10.10 18.41 22.05
CA HIS A 560 -9.74 19.35 23.10
C HIS A 560 -8.74 18.70 24.05
N TYR A 561 -7.51 19.21 24.07
CA TYR A 561 -6.60 19.09 25.20
C TYR A 561 -6.56 20.45 25.89
N ASP A 562 -6.94 20.54 27.16
CA ASP A 562 -6.68 21.70 28.02
C ASP A 562 -6.15 21.19 29.37
N PRO A 563 -4.84 21.27 29.63
CA PRO A 563 -4.28 20.78 30.87
C PRO A 563 -4.40 21.75 32.07
N ASP A 564 -5.08 22.92 31.96
CA ASP A 564 -5.02 23.94 33.03
C ASP A 564 -6.30 24.72 33.39
N GLN A 565 -7.49 24.44 32.84
CA GLN A 565 -8.74 25.08 33.30
C GLN A 565 -9.39 24.44 34.55
N ALA A 566 -8.60 24.17 35.59
CA ALA A 566 -9.11 23.78 36.91
C ALA A 566 -8.85 24.85 37.97
N ASN A 567 -9.27 26.10 37.75
CA ASN A 567 -9.61 27.04 38.83
C ASN A 567 -10.22 28.35 38.31
N SER A 568 -11.52 28.35 38.01
CA SER A 568 -12.32 29.53 38.32
C SER A 568 -13.73 29.14 38.72
N SER A 569 -13.98 29.23 40.02
CA SER A 569 -15.30 29.20 40.62
C SER A 569 -16.10 30.45 40.19
N ALA A 570 -17.25 30.26 39.57
CA ALA A 570 -18.34 31.24 39.57
C ALA A 570 -19.69 30.51 39.78
N PRO A 571 -20.66 31.16 40.46
CA PRO A 571 -21.52 30.49 41.43
C PRO A 571 -22.80 29.90 40.85
N GLU A 572 -23.31 28.91 41.59
CA GLU A 572 -24.65 28.35 41.51
C GLU A 572 -25.71 29.45 41.38
N ASP A 573 -26.50 29.43 40.30
CA ASP A 573 -27.85 29.99 40.31
C ASP A 573 -28.84 28.82 40.20
N SER A 574 -29.46 28.57 41.34
CA SER A 574 -30.61 27.72 41.54
C SER A 574 -31.85 28.36 40.93
N ASP A 575 -32.51 27.69 39.99
CA ASP A 575 -33.99 27.66 39.92
C ASP A 575 -34.46 26.54 38.98
N GLY A 576 -35.10 25.53 39.58
CA GLY A 576 -35.68 24.40 38.86
C GLY A 576 -37.12 24.67 38.41
N ASN A 577 -37.43 24.32 37.16
CA ASN A 577 -38.60 23.51 36.75
C ASN A 577 -38.76 23.51 35.22
N GLY A 578 -38.49 22.37 34.59
CA GLY A 578 -38.87 22.06 33.22
C GLY A 578 -38.70 20.56 32.97
N PRO A 579 -39.61 19.89 32.24
CA PRO A 579 -39.43 18.47 31.94
C PRO A 579 -38.23 18.32 31.00
N GLN A 580 -37.19 17.63 31.47
CA GLN A 580 -36.03 17.24 30.66
C GLN A 580 -36.50 16.37 29.49
N LEU A 581 -36.58 16.97 28.30
CA LEU A 581 -36.44 16.24 27.05
C LEU A 581 -35.00 15.70 26.99
N PRO A 582 -34.79 14.46 26.50
CA PRO A 582 -33.43 13.99 26.25
C PRO A 582 -32.75 14.96 25.27
N PRO A 583 -31.48 15.34 25.47
CA PRO A 583 -30.79 16.24 24.56
C PRO A 583 -30.74 15.59 23.18
N LYS A 584 -31.43 16.21 22.23
CA LYS A 584 -31.55 15.73 20.85
C LYS A 584 -30.39 16.17 19.96
N ASP A 585 -29.41 16.88 20.52
CA ASP A 585 -28.39 17.63 19.75
C ASP A 585 -26.94 17.23 20.11
N VAL A 586 -26.71 15.97 20.50
CA VAL A 586 -25.35 15.47 20.82
C VAL A 586 -24.62 14.94 19.57
N GLY A 587 -25.29 14.93 18.40
CA GLY A 587 -24.71 14.45 17.13
C GLY A 587 -24.29 15.54 16.12
N ASP A 588 -24.58 16.82 16.38
CA ASP A 588 -24.54 17.87 15.32
C ASP A 588 -23.45 18.95 15.51
N ARG A 589 -22.60 18.86 16.53
CA ARG A 589 -21.65 19.96 16.84
C ARG A 589 -20.38 19.99 16.01
N CYS A 590 -20.08 18.96 15.21
CA CYS A 590 -19.05 19.05 14.17
C CYS A 590 -19.55 19.80 12.91
N GLN A 591 -20.83 20.19 12.85
CA GLN A 591 -21.41 20.97 11.75
C GLN A 591 -21.80 22.40 12.17
N GLY A 592 -21.38 22.86 13.36
CA GLY A 592 -21.71 24.21 13.85
C GLY A 592 -20.79 25.31 13.31
N GLU A 593 -21.33 26.53 13.24
CA GLU A 593 -20.63 27.81 13.03
C GLU A 593 -19.41 27.91 13.97
N GLY A 594 -18.23 27.51 13.49
CA GLY A 594 -17.01 27.37 14.28
C GLY A 594 -16.04 26.30 13.75
N SER A 595 -16.55 25.33 12.99
CA SER A 595 -15.74 24.34 12.24
C SER A 595 -15.25 24.86 10.88
N GLU A 596 -15.59 26.09 10.51
CA GLU A 596 -15.24 26.69 9.23
C GLU A 596 -13.79 27.20 9.25
N ASN A 597 -12.86 26.40 8.71
CA ASN A 597 -11.44 26.71 8.44
C ASN A 597 -10.40 26.18 9.45
N LEU A 598 -10.29 24.85 9.53
CA LEU A 598 -9.13 24.22 10.15
C LEU A 598 -7.81 24.69 9.53
N ALA A 599 -6.77 24.79 10.36
CA ALA A 599 -5.39 25.09 9.95
C ALA A 599 -4.68 23.84 9.39
N SER A 600 -5.32 23.16 8.44
CA SER A 600 -4.83 21.95 7.77
C SER A 600 -4.31 22.22 6.36
N THR A 601 -3.75 21.19 5.73
CA THR A 601 -3.27 21.20 4.34
C THR A 601 -4.38 21.37 3.31
N ASN A 602 -5.66 21.35 3.71
CA ASN A 602 -6.83 21.41 2.85
C ASN A 602 -6.92 20.26 1.84
N GLU A 603 -6.46 19.08 2.24
CA GLU A 603 -6.57 17.89 1.41
C GLU A 603 -8.04 17.49 1.22
N PRO A 604 -8.42 16.91 0.09
CA PRO A 604 -9.82 16.68 -0.26
C PRO A 604 -10.38 15.38 0.33
N SER A 605 -9.65 14.73 1.24
CA SER A 605 -10.01 13.45 1.84
C SER A 605 -9.48 13.37 3.26
N CYS A 606 -10.26 12.75 4.15
CA CYS A 606 -9.79 12.37 5.48
C CYS A 606 -8.85 11.17 5.46
N ASN A 607 -8.82 10.43 4.36
CA ASN A 607 -8.05 9.20 4.22
C ASN A 607 -6.79 9.41 3.38
N VAL A 608 -6.26 10.63 3.29
CA VAL A 608 -4.92 10.82 2.71
C VAL A 608 -3.87 10.13 3.58
N VAL A 609 -3.98 10.28 4.90
CA VAL A 609 -3.14 9.59 5.88
C VAL A 609 -4.01 8.54 6.58
N VAL A 610 -3.72 7.27 6.36
CA VAL A 610 -4.39 6.16 7.03
C VAL A 610 -3.32 5.20 7.56
N PRO A 611 -3.42 4.75 8.82
CA PRO A 611 -2.51 3.74 9.36
C PRO A 611 -2.45 2.49 8.48
N ASN A 612 -1.27 1.90 8.40
CA ASN A 612 -0.96 0.69 7.64
C ASN A 612 -1.22 0.84 6.12
N THR A 613 -1.14 2.06 5.58
CA THR A 613 -1.25 2.32 4.13
C THR A 613 -0.02 3.04 3.56
N PRO A 614 0.27 2.91 2.24
CA PRO A 614 1.37 3.64 1.62
C PRO A 614 1.18 5.15 1.74
N ARG A 615 2.25 5.82 2.18
CA ARG A 615 2.28 7.26 2.35
C ARG A 615 2.27 8.00 1.01
N SER A 616 1.61 9.15 0.93
CA SER A 616 1.65 10.00 -0.29
C SER A 616 2.99 10.73 -0.45
N LEU A 617 3.48 10.84 -1.69
CA LEU A 617 4.65 11.68 -2.04
C LEU A 617 4.30 13.16 -2.10
N ASN A 618 3.10 13.49 -2.55
CA ASN A 618 2.66 14.86 -2.81
C ASN A 618 1.43 15.21 -1.98
N PHE A 619 1.18 16.51 -1.79
CA PHE A 619 -0.11 16.96 -1.30
C PHE A 619 -1.18 16.50 -2.29
N VAL A 620 -2.26 15.92 -1.80
CA VAL A 620 -3.40 15.49 -2.65
C VAL A 620 -4.32 16.68 -2.93
N PHE A 621 -3.74 17.86 -3.13
CA PHE A 621 -4.45 19.14 -3.19
C PHE A 621 -4.07 19.91 -4.46
N SER A 622 -5.01 20.71 -4.98
CA SER A 622 -4.77 21.59 -6.13
C SER A 622 -4.95 23.06 -5.75
N SER A 623 -3.98 23.89 -6.14
CA SER A 623 -4.00 25.34 -5.87
C SER A 623 -3.26 26.11 -6.96
N GLU A 624 -3.93 27.11 -7.53
CA GLU A 624 -3.32 28.02 -8.49
C GLU A 624 -2.24 28.89 -7.84
N THR A 625 -2.46 29.32 -6.59
CA THR A 625 -1.56 30.23 -5.87
C THR A 625 -0.21 29.59 -5.56
N SER A 626 -0.22 28.31 -5.17
CA SER A 626 1.01 27.55 -4.87
C SER A 626 1.49 26.70 -6.06
N GLY A 627 0.72 26.63 -7.15
CA GLY A 627 1.04 25.83 -8.33
C GLY A 627 0.92 24.31 -8.11
N LEU A 628 0.37 23.87 -6.98
CA LEU A 628 0.16 22.47 -6.65
C LEU A 628 -0.93 21.85 -7.51
N ARG A 629 -0.68 20.61 -7.98
CA ARG A 629 -1.60 19.84 -8.84
C ARG A 629 -1.59 18.38 -8.42
N GLY A 630 -2.21 18.08 -7.29
CA GLY A 630 -2.26 16.72 -6.74
C GLY A 630 -3.66 16.18 -6.48
N GLU A 631 -4.70 17.02 -6.54
CA GLU A 631 -6.09 16.56 -6.33
C GLU A 631 -6.56 15.70 -7.53
N PRO A 632 -7.09 14.49 -7.29
CA PRO A 632 -7.71 13.70 -8.33
C PRO A 632 -8.84 14.49 -9.00
N GLY A 633 -8.80 14.55 -10.33
CA GLY A 633 -9.68 15.42 -11.11
C GLY A 633 -9.71 15.04 -12.57
N LEU A 634 -10.12 15.98 -13.41
CA LEU A 634 -10.18 15.85 -14.85
C LEU A 634 -9.17 16.74 -15.55
N LEU A 635 -8.63 16.32 -16.68
CA LEU A 635 -7.81 17.19 -17.52
C LEU A 635 -8.69 18.25 -18.21
N THR A 636 -9.88 17.83 -18.68
CA THR A 636 -10.93 18.66 -19.27
C THR A 636 -12.29 18.07 -18.90
N LEU A 637 -13.35 18.88 -18.93
CA LEU A 637 -14.72 18.37 -18.77
C LEU A 637 -15.06 17.34 -19.86
N PRO A 638 -15.92 16.35 -19.56
CA PRO A 638 -16.49 15.42 -20.53
C PRO A 638 -17.00 16.09 -21.80
N LEU A 639 -16.62 15.53 -22.95
CA LEU A 639 -17.14 15.96 -24.25
C LEU A 639 -17.91 14.81 -24.88
N LEU A 640 -19.09 15.11 -25.42
CA LEU A 640 -19.94 14.15 -26.12
C LEU A 640 -19.53 14.07 -27.59
N TYR A 641 -19.43 12.85 -28.10
CA TYR A 641 -19.15 12.52 -29.48
C TYR A 641 -20.26 11.66 -30.06
N ASP A 642 -20.60 11.91 -31.33
CA ASP A 642 -21.45 11.01 -32.09
C ASP A 642 -20.72 9.69 -32.42
N ARG A 643 -21.44 8.74 -33.01
CA ARG A 643 -20.87 7.44 -33.43
C ARG A 643 -19.74 7.56 -34.46
N ALA A 644 -19.64 8.67 -35.18
CA ALA A 644 -18.60 8.94 -36.17
C ALA A 644 -17.34 9.57 -35.51
N GLY A 645 -17.40 9.87 -34.21
CA GLY A 645 -16.33 10.55 -33.48
C GLY A 645 -16.32 12.06 -33.68
N THR A 646 -17.43 12.66 -34.12
CA THR A 646 -17.61 14.11 -34.21
C THR A 646 -18.08 14.65 -32.87
N ALA A 647 -17.42 15.68 -32.35
CA ALA A 647 -17.87 16.34 -31.12
C ALA A 647 -19.23 17.03 -31.35
N LEU A 648 -20.17 16.83 -30.42
CA LEU A 648 -21.49 17.45 -30.42
C LEU A 648 -21.51 18.67 -29.50
N SER A 649 -22.38 19.64 -29.80
CA SER A 649 -22.62 20.80 -28.94
C SER A 649 -23.36 20.40 -27.65
N ASP A 650 -23.12 21.16 -26.58
CA ASP A 650 -23.81 21.00 -25.29
C ASP A 650 -25.20 21.66 -25.32
N ASP A 651 -26.09 21.14 -26.17
CA ASP A 651 -27.46 21.62 -26.31
C ASP A 651 -28.44 20.70 -25.56
N ASP A 652 -29.63 21.20 -25.23
CA ASP A 652 -30.62 20.44 -24.45
C ASP A 652 -31.11 19.16 -25.17
N GLU A 653 -31.01 19.09 -26.50
CA GLU A 653 -31.38 17.89 -27.28
C GLU A 653 -30.38 16.73 -27.13
N GLN A 654 -29.19 16.98 -26.56
CA GLN A 654 -28.17 15.94 -26.36
C GLN A 654 -28.24 15.31 -24.97
N PRO A 655 -27.84 14.03 -24.82
CA PRO A 655 -27.58 13.46 -23.52
C PRO A 655 -26.52 14.28 -22.77
N LYS A 656 -26.64 14.36 -21.44
CA LYS A 656 -25.72 15.11 -20.59
C LYS A 656 -25.17 14.23 -19.49
N MET A 657 -23.86 14.26 -19.28
CA MET A 657 -23.24 13.68 -18.09
C MET A 657 -23.44 14.64 -16.91
N ARG A 658 -23.84 14.12 -15.75
CA ARG A 658 -24.17 14.90 -14.56
C ARG A 658 -23.39 14.41 -13.35
N ALA A 659 -22.88 15.36 -12.56
CA ALA A 659 -22.40 15.08 -11.23
C ALA A 659 -23.62 14.85 -10.31
N PRO A 660 -23.71 13.71 -9.59
CA PRO A 660 -24.81 13.47 -8.67
C PRO A 660 -24.79 14.49 -7.53
N LEU A 661 -25.95 15.10 -7.25
CA LEU A 661 -26.09 16.13 -6.22
C LEU A 661 -25.95 15.50 -4.81
N PRO A 662 -25.23 16.13 -3.89
CA PRO A 662 -25.13 15.65 -2.52
C PRO A 662 -26.51 15.66 -1.83
N ALA A 663 -26.68 14.82 -0.81
CA ALA A 663 -27.91 14.82 -0.02
C ALA A 663 -28.07 16.11 0.82
N ASP A 664 -26.93 16.70 1.22
CA ASP A 664 -26.85 17.92 2.01
C ASP A 664 -26.45 19.12 1.11
N PRO A 665 -27.28 20.18 1.05
CA PRO A 665 -27.01 21.39 0.25
C PRO A 665 -25.74 22.14 0.67
N ASP A 666 -25.30 22.01 1.92
CA ASP A 666 -24.15 22.74 2.48
C ASP A 666 -22.83 22.01 2.24
N THR A 667 -22.86 20.81 1.64
CA THR A 667 -21.67 20.05 1.27
C THR A 667 -20.89 20.76 0.17
N PHE A 668 -19.60 21.03 0.42
CA PHE A 668 -18.69 21.58 -0.59
C PHE A 668 -18.62 20.67 -1.83
N PHE A 669 -19.04 21.20 -2.98
CA PHE A 669 -19.18 20.46 -4.23
C PHE A 669 -18.23 21.02 -5.29
N GLY A 670 -17.01 20.47 -5.37
CA GLY A 670 -15.95 20.93 -6.26
C GLY A 670 -15.35 19.83 -7.12
N LEU A 671 -14.81 20.22 -8.27
CA LEU A 671 -14.13 19.35 -9.22
C LEU A 671 -12.82 20.00 -9.68
N ALA A 672 -11.69 19.32 -9.46
CA ALA A 672 -10.43 19.75 -10.04
C ALA A 672 -10.44 19.51 -11.57
N VAL A 673 -10.27 20.57 -12.35
CA VAL A 673 -10.16 20.54 -13.82
C VAL A 673 -8.89 21.26 -14.27
N GLY A 674 -7.93 20.51 -14.80
CA GLY A 674 -6.63 21.04 -15.20
C GLY A 674 -5.85 21.64 -14.02
N ALA A 675 -5.77 22.96 -13.96
CA ALA A 675 -5.09 23.68 -12.88
C ALA A 675 -6.05 24.23 -11.80
N GLN A 676 -7.35 24.22 -12.10
CA GLN A 676 -8.35 24.98 -11.36
C GLN A 676 -9.26 24.02 -10.59
N ARG A 677 -9.78 24.48 -9.47
CA ARG A 677 -10.88 23.80 -8.78
C ARG A 677 -12.18 24.54 -9.11
N LEU A 678 -13.06 23.89 -9.87
CA LEU A 678 -14.35 24.44 -10.27
C LEU A 678 -15.39 24.05 -9.23
N VAL A 679 -16.22 25.00 -8.80
CA VAL A 679 -17.38 24.73 -7.93
C VAL A 679 -18.53 24.28 -8.83
N ILE A 680 -19.11 23.12 -8.55
CA ILE A 680 -20.32 22.69 -9.24
C ILE A 680 -21.50 23.31 -8.50
N ASP A 681 -22.32 24.07 -9.22
CA ASP A 681 -23.50 24.71 -8.65
C ASP A 681 -24.56 23.66 -8.29
N THR A 682 -24.91 23.56 -7.02
CA THR A 682 -25.92 22.61 -6.51
C THR A 682 -27.32 23.21 -6.47
N ALA A 683 -27.44 24.53 -6.54
CA ALA A 683 -28.69 25.28 -6.42
C ALA A 683 -28.60 26.57 -7.27
N PRO A 684 -28.79 26.47 -8.60
CA PRO A 684 -28.68 27.62 -9.49
C PRO A 684 -29.67 28.70 -9.05
N ASP A 685 -29.15 29.90 -8.82
CA ASP A 685 -29.96 31.06 -8.43
C ASP A 685 -30.89 31.41 -9.60
N PRO A 686 -32.22 31.27 -9.45
CA PRO A 686 -33.15 31.54 -10.53
C PRO A 686 -33.18 33.03 -10.94
N GLU A 687 -32.59 33.94 -10.15
CA GLU A 687 -32.41 35.35 -10.53
C GLU A 687 -31.14 35.64 -11.35
N LEU A 688 -30.18 34.71 -11.40
CA LEU A 688 -28.92 34.87 -12.14
C LEU A 688 -28.88 33.95 -13.36
N ASP A 689 -28.97 34.57 -14.55
CA ASP A 689 -28.93 33.89 -15.85
C ASP A 689 -27.50 33.50 -16.30
N TYR A 690 -26.51 33.56 -15.39
CA TYR A 690 -25.10 33.26 -15.67
C TYR A 690 -24.36 32.69 -14.45
N LEU A 691 -23.47 31.73 -14.71
CA LEU A 691 -22.56 31.16 -13.71
C LEU A 691 -21.53 32.20 -13.25
N ARG A 692 -21.17 32.18 -11.96
CA ARG A 692 -20.06 33.01 -11.46
C ARG A 692 -18.73 32.45 -11.96
N ALA A 693 -17.70 33.30 -12.00
CA ALA A 693 -16.36 32.85 -12.36
C ALA A 693 -15.90 31.71 -11.42
N GLY A 694 -15.44 30.60 -12.00
CA GLY A 694 -15.05 29.40 -11.25
C GLY A 694 -16.20 28.45 -10.92
N GLN A 695 -17.43 28.71 -11.37
CA GLN A 695 -18.57 27.79 -11.25
C GLN A 695 -18.88 27.07 -12.56
N ILE A 696 -19.44 25.86 -12.45
CA ILE A 696 -20.05 25.10 -13.55
C ILE A 696 -21.45 24.64 -13.13
N ASP A 697 -22.40 24.58 -14.07
CA ASP A 697 -23.80 24.17 -13.83
C ASP A 697 -23.97 22.63 -13.74
N GLY A 698 -22.86 21.91 -13.51
CA GLY A 698 -22.86 20.45 -13.43
C GLY A 698 -23.20 19.73 -14.74
N ARG A 699 -23.42 20.43 -15.86
CA ARG A 699 -23.53 19.80 -17.20
C ARG A 699 -22.16 19.31 -17.64
N ASN A 700 -22.16 18.13 -18.23
CA ASN A 700 -20.97 17.43 -18.69
C ASN A 700 -19.88 17.41 -17.61
N ALA A 701 -20.29 17.16 -16.37
CA ALA A 701 -19.43 17.05 -15.20
C ALA A 701 -19.68 15.72 -14.49
N LEU A 702 -18.76 15.37 -13.59
CA LEU A 702 -18.86 14.22 -12.71
C LEU A 702 -18.29 14.58 -11.34
N ARG A 703 -18.51 13.72 -10.35
CA ARG A 703 -17.87 13.84 -9.04
C ARG A 703 -16.71 12.85 -8.96
N MET A 704 -15.53 13.32 -8.55
CA MET A 704 -14.44 12.40 -8.20
C MET A 704 -14.76 11.72 -6.87
N ASN A 705 -14.52 10.42 -6.78
CA ASN A 705 -14.63 9.74 -5.51
C ASN A 705 -13.32 9.90 -4.73
N LEU A 706 -13.34 10.65 -3.63
CA LEU A 706 -12.15 11.00 -2.85
C LEU A 706 -12.12 10.30 -1.49
N GLU A 707 -13.05 9.37 -1.22
CA GLU A 707 -13.09 8.61 0.02
C GLU A 707 -11.77 7.83 0.25
N ASP A 708 -11.19 7.25 -0.80
CA ASP A 708 -9.83 6.72 -0.79
C ASP A 708 -9.04 7.28 -2.01
N PRO A 709 -8.13 8.26 -1.81
CA PRO A 709 -7.37 8.83 -2.91
C PRO A 709 -6.46 7.81 -3.60
N ARG A 710 -6.08 6.71 -2.93
CA ARG A 710 -5.25 5.63 -3.50
C ARG A 710 -6.00 4.80 -4.56
N ALA A 711 -7.33 4.91 -4.64
CA ALA A 711 -8.10 4.32 -5.73
C ALA A 711 -7.78 4.96 -7.10
N HIS A 712 -7.22 6.18 -7.13
CA HIS A 712 -6.81 6.87 -8.36
C HIS A 712 -5.44 6.41 -8.83
N ILE A 713 -5.34 5.15 -9.27
CA ILE A 713 -4.05 4.49 -9.56
C ILE A 713 -3.31 5.02 -10.80
N ALA A 714 -4.00 5.74 -11.70
CA ALA A 714 -3.40 6.30 -12.90
C ALA A 714 -4.21 7.46 -13.48
N ASN A 715 -3.49 8.40 -14.12
CA ASN A 715 -4.08 9.36 -15.03
C ASN A 715 -4.49 8.60 -16.30
N GLN A 716 -5.78 8.53 -16.58
CA GLN A 716 -6.28 7.63 -17.60
C GLN A 716 -7.42 8.23 -18.42
N ALA A 717 -7.43 7.94 -19.71
CA ALA A 717 -8.52 8.27 -20.60
C ALA A 717 -9.71 7.33 -20.38
N TRP A 718 -10.89 7.92 -20.36
CA TRP A 718 -12.18 7.25 -20.18
C TRP A 718 -13.06 7.45 -21.41
N ALA A 719 -13.79 6.40 -21.76
CA ALA A 719 -14.87 6.44 -22.73
C ALA A 719 -16.13 5.84 -22.11
N VAL A 720 -17.21 6.61 -22.07
CA VAL A 720 -18.53 6.17 -21.61
C VAL A 720 -19.45 6.08 -22.82
N THR A 721 -19.73 4.86 -23.28
CA THR A 721 -20.34 4.59 -24.59
C THR A 721 -21.77 4.06 -24.44
N TYR A 722 -22.74 4.68 -25.11
CA TYR A 722 -24.12 4.19 -25.12
C TYR A 722 -24.24 2.90 -25.93
N GLU A 723 -24.82 1.88 -25.31
CA GLU A 723 -24.88 0.50 -25.81
C GLU A 723 -23.53 -0.01 -26.29
N GLY A 724 -22.46 0.36 -25.58
CA GLY A 724 -21.08 0.00 -25.92
C GLY A 724 -20.85 -1.51 -25.92
N ALA A 725 -19.91 -1.97 -26.75
CA ALA A 725 -19.43 -3.34 -26.68
C ALA A 725 -18.60 -3.55 -25.41
N LEU A 726 -18.85 -4.66 -24.71
CA LEU A 726 -18.03 -5.06 -23.57
C LEU A 726 -16.61 -5.41 -24.07
N PRO A 727 -15.54 -4.94 -23.39
CA PRO A 727 -14.19 -5.23 -23.81
C PRO A 727 -13.87 -6.73 -23.87
N GLY A 728 -12.95 -7.08 -24.77
CA GLY A 728 -12.48 -8.46 -24.93
C GLY A 728 -13.25 -9.29 -25.97
N PHE A 729 -14.49 -8.93 -26.34
CA PHE A 729 -15.29 -9.75 -27.27
C PHE A 729 -15.05 -9.49 -28.77
N SER A 730 -14.30 -8.43 -29.13
CA SER A 730 -14.15 -8.01 -30.55
C SER A 730 -13.53 -9.05 -31.49
N THR A 731 -12.85 -10.06 -30.96
CA THR A 731 -12.19 -11.14 -31.74
C THR A 731 -12.77 -12.52 -31.45
N ASN A 732 -13.84 -12.61 -30.65
CA ASN A 732 -14.42 -13.88 -30.26
C ASN A 732 -15.28 -14.48 -31.37
N ALA A 733 -15.27 -15.81 -31.46
CA ALA A 733 -16.11 -16.56 -32.36
C ALA A 733 -16.62 -17.80 -31.65
N GLY A 734 -17.95 -17.96 -31.62
CA GLY A 734 -18.63 -19.03 -30.89
C GLY A 734 -19.48 -19.88 -31.82
N SER A 735 -19.72 -21.12 -31.43
CA SER A 735 -20.61 -22.02 -32.16
C SER A 735 -22.04 -21.77 -31.72
N LEU A 736 -22.89 -21.32 -32.65
CA LEU A 736 -24.33 -21.24 -32.44
C LEU A 736 -24.93 -22.64 -32.55
N ARG A 737 -25.59 -23.09 -31.48
CA ARG A 737 -26.22 -24.41 -31.40
C ARG A 737 -27.67 -24.23 -31.01
N CYS A 738 -28.54 -25.00 -31.65
CA CYS A 738 -29.92 -25.08 -31.21
C CYS A 738 -30.01 -26.16 -30.11
N VAL A 739 -30.78 -25.88 -29.04
CA VAL A 739 -30.90 -26.75 -27.87
C VAL A 739 -31.57 -28.08 -28.25
N GLU A 740 -31.02 -29.20 -27.78
CA GLU A 740 -31.53 -30.55 -28.08
C GLU A 740 -33.02 -30.69 -27.70
N GLY A 741 -33.86 -31.15 -28.64
CA GLY A 741 -35.31 -31.24 -28.48
C GLY A 741 -36.10 -29.94 -28.70
N ALA A 742 -35.44 -28.79 -28.88
CA ALA A 742 -36.06 -27.52 -29.28
C ALA A 742 -35.92 -27.22 -30.78
N CYS A 743 -35.30 -28.13 -31.56
CA CYS A 743 -34.95 -27.92 -32.96
C CYS A 743 -35.87 -28.63 -33.96
N ASP A 744 -36.72 -29.54 -33.49
CA ASP A 744 -37.56 -30.42 -34.32
C ASP A 744 -38.86 -29.75 -34.82
N GLY A 745 -39.11 -28.50 -34.40
CA GLY A 745 -40.23 -27.68 -34.86
C GLY A 745 -39.97 -27.02 -36.22
N ALA A 746 -41.00 -26.99 -37.08
CA ALA A 746 -40.94 -26.29 -38.37
C ALA A 746 -40.96 -24.75 -38.22
N ASP A 747 -41.41 -24.23 -37.07
CA ASP A 747 -41.38 -22.81 -36.78
C ASP A 747 -40.06 -22.43 -36.09
N ALA A 748 -39.24 -21.63 -36.80
CA ALA A 748 -37.96 -21.13 -36.30
C ALA A 748 -38.12 -20.25 -35.03
N ARG A 749 -39.33 -19.76 -34.74
CA ARG A 749 -39.64 -18.88 -33.60
C ARG A 749 -39.73 -19.60 -32.26
N GLU A 750 -39.89 -20.93 -32.25
CA GLU A 750 -39.95 -21.74 -31.03
C GLU A 750 -38.59 -22.35 -30.66
N LYS A 751 -37.57 -22.18 -31.52
CA LYS A 751 -36.23 -22.73 -31.31
C LYS A 751 -35.44 -21.91 -30.29
N ARG A 752 -34.82 -22.59 -29.33
CA ARG A 752 -33.88 -21.99 -28.36
C ARG A 752 -32.44 -22.15 -28.85
N TRP A 753 -31.65 -21.11 -28.65
CA TRP A 753 -30.29 -21.00 -29.17
C TRP A 753 -29.30 -20.78 -28.05
N ASP A 754 -28.20 -21.53 -28.11
CA ASP A 754 -27.05 -21.34 -27.25
C ASP A 754 -25.84 -20.94 -28.10
N LEU A 755 -24.98 -20.09 -27.56
CA LEU A 755 -23.67 -19.80 -28.11
C LEU A 755 -22.60 -20.41 -27.21
N TYR A 756 -21.81 -21.35 -27.74
CA TYR A 756 -20.67 -21.93 -27.02
C TYR A 756 -19.35 -21.30 -27.45
N ASP A 757 -18.60 -20.77 -26.47
CA ASP A 757 -17.22 -20.29 -26.61
C ASP A 757 -16.49 -20.45 -25.27
N THR A 758 -15.65 -21.48 -25.16
CA THR A 758 -14.86 -21.75 -23.94
C THR A 758 -13.81 -20.66 -23.66
N ALA A 759 -13.43 -19.85 -24.66
CA ALA A 759 -12.56 -18.70 -24.49
C ALA A 759 -13.35 -17.38 -24.29
N GLY A 760 -14.68 -17.46 -24.24
CA GLY A 760 -15.59 -16.34 -24.03
C GLY A 760 -15.42 -15.68 -22.66
N LEU A 761 -15.21 -16.50 -21.61
CA LEU A 761 -15.07 -16.07 -20.21
C LEU A 761 -16.17 -15.09 -19.80
N PHE A 762 -17.44 -15.40 -20.12
CA PHE A 762 -18.51 -14.39 -20.09
C PHE A 762 -18.74 -13.78 -18.71
N CYS A 763 -18.71 -14.57 -17.63
CA CYS A 763 -18.85 -14.02 -16.28
C CYS A 763 -17.63 -13.15 -15.93
N GLY A 764 -16.43 -13.65 -16.20
CA GLY A 764 -15.17 -12.93 -16.01
C GLY A 764 -14.96 -11.70 -16.90
N ARG A 765 -15.88 -11.41 -17.82
CA ARG A 765 -15.93 -10.18 -18.63
C ARG A 765 -17.16 -9.31 -18.35
N GLY A 766 -17.93 -9.65 -17.32
CA GLY A 766 -19.00 -8.80 -16.80
C GLY A 766 -20.32 -8.88 -17.55
N VAL A 767 -20.61 -10.00 -18.23
CA VAL A 767 -21.89 -10.20 -18.94
C VAL A 767 -23.04 -10.33 -17.95
N GLN A 768 -24.10 -9.53 -18.13
CA GLN A 768 -25.33 -9.57 -17.34
C GLN A 768 -26.50 -10.08 -18.19
N SER A 769 -27.00 -11.27 -17.83
CA SER A 769 -28.14 -11.90 -18.49
C SER A 769 -29.48 -11.29 -18.05
N ALA A 770 -30.55 -11.59 -18.79
CA ALA A 770 -31.91 -11.18 -18.43
C ALA A 770 -32.31 -11.69 -17.03
N GLU A 771 -31.99 -12.93 -16.68
CA GLU A 771 -32.24 -13.45 -15.32
C GLU A 771 -31.47 -12.66 -14.25
N SER A 772 -30.19 -12.37 -14.49
CA SER A 772 -29.38 -11.56 -13.56
C SER A 772 -29.92 -10.14 -13.40
N VAL A 773 -30.40 -9.52 -14.47
CA VAL A 773 -31.01 -8.18 -14.41
C VAL A 773 -32.35 -8.21 -13.68
N ARG A 774 -33.16 -9.25 -13.87
CA ARG A 774 -34.43 -9.42 -13.15
C ARG A 774 -34.21 -9.46 -11.65
N GLU A 775 -33.28 -10.30 -11.19
CA GLU A 775 -32.90 -10.41 -9.77
C GLU A 775 -32.44 -9.06 -9.20
N GLN A 776 -31.63 -8.30 -9.96
CA GLN A 776 -31.17 -6.97 -9.56
C GLN A 776 -32.32 -5.95 -9.43
N LEU A 777 -33.26 -5.94 -10.38
CA LEU A 777 -34.43 -5.05 -10.33
C LEU A 777 -35.35 -5.39 -9.16
N GLU A 778 -35.60 -6.69 -8.93
CA GLU A 778 -36.41 -7.17 -7.80
C GLU A 778 -35.79 -6.78 -6.45
N ALA A 779 -34.46 -6.94 -6.30
CA ALA A 779 -33.76 -6.54 -5.07
C ALA A 779 -33.73 -5.03 -4.86
N ALA A 780 -33.69 -4.23 -5.93
CA ALA A 780 -33.79 -2.78 -5.86
C ALA A 780 -35.23 -2.29 -5.61
N GLY A 781 -36.23 -3.18 -5.65
CA GLY A 781 -37.64 -2.81 -5.56
C GLY A 781 -38.14 -2.04 -6.79
N GLU A 782 -37.47 -2.20 -7.93
CA GLU A 782 -37.80 -1.58 -9.22
C GLU A 782 -38.75 -2.47 -10.06
N ASP A 783 -39.23 -1.96 -11.20
CA ASP A 783 -40.07 -2.75 -12.11
C ASP A 783 -39.26 -3.86 -12.81
N ALA A 784 -39.47 -5.10 -12.38
CA ALA A 784 -38.88 -6.30 -12.96
C ALA A 784 -39.75 -6.95 -14.06
N SER A 785 -40.58 -6.17 -14.75
CA SER A 785 -41.34 -6.67 -15.90
C SER A 785 -40.43 -7.15 -17.04
N GLU A 786 -40.90 -8.10 -17.86
CA GLU A 786 -40.13 -8.62 -19.00
C GLU A 786 -39.63 -7.52 -19.94
N ALA A 787 -40.41 -6.45 -20.13
CA ALA A 787 -40.01 -5.32 -20.95
C ALA A 787 -38.84 -4.55 -20.32
N SER A 788 -38.87 -4.30 -19.01
CA SER A 788 -37.82 -3.62 -18.27
C SER A 788 -36.55 -4.46 -18.16
N VAL A 789 -36.68 -5.76 -17.94
CA VAL A 789 -35.57 -6.73 -17.95
C VAL A 789 -34.91 -6.76 -19.32
N GLN A 790 -35.69 -6.97 -20.40
CA GLN A 790 -35.17 -7.00 -21.76
C GLN A 790 -34.56 -5.66 -22.19
N ALA A 791 -34.97 -4.53 -21.61
CA ALA A 791 -34.42 -3.22 -21.93
C ALA A 791 -33.01 -3.02 -21.35
N LEU A 792 -32.65 -3.74 -20.28
CA LEU A 792 -31.40 -3.59 -19.53
C LEU A 792 -30.46 -4.80 -19.63
N SER A 793 -30.95 -5.96 -20.09
CA SER A 793 -30.15 -7.17 -20.30
C SER A 793 -29.14 -7.00 -21.45
N ASP A 794 -27.95 -7.57 -21.28
CA ASP A 794 -26.97 -7.61 -22.36
C ASP A 794 -27.48 -8.41 -23.56
N PHE A 795 -26.97 -8.07 -24.73
CA PHE A 795 -27.28 -8.80 -25.96
C PHE A 795 -26.01 -9.18 -26.72
N LEU A 796 -26.10 -10.31 -27.40
CA LEU A 796 -25.12 -10.76 -28.36
C LEU A 796 -25.44 -10.15 -29.72
N ALA A 797 -24.46 -9.48 -30.33
CA ALA A 797 -24.53 -8.98 -31.69
C ALA A 797 -23.62 -9.82 -32.60
N ILE A 798 -24.22 -10.50 -33.59
CA ILE A 798 -23.46 -11.28 -34.59
C ILE A 798 -22.80 -10.33 -35.59
N VAL A 799 -21.46 -10.29 -35.57
CA VAL A 799 -20.65 -9.41 -36.43
C VAL A 799 -20.05 -10.12 -37.63
N SER A 800 -20.08 -11.45 -37.69
CA SER A 800 -19.61 -12.19 -38.87
C SER A 800 -20.42 -11.87 -40.12
N ASP A 801 -19.75 -11.87 -41.27
CA ASP A 801 -20.43 -11.84 -42.57
C ASP A 801 -21.25 -13.11 -42.81
N LEU A 802 -22.26 -12.98 -43.68
CA LEU A 802 -22.92 -14.16 -44.24
C LEU A 802 -21.92 -14.89 -45.14
N PRO A 803 -21.98 -16.23 -45.25
CA PRO A 803 -21.15 -16.93 -46.23
C PRO A 803 -21.40 -16.40 -47.64
N ASP A 804 -20.34 -16.34 -48.45
CA ASP A 804 -20.42 -15.84 -49.82
C ASP A 804 -21.60 -16.44 -50.60
N GLU A 805 -22.23 -15.65 -51.46
CA GLU A 805 -23.37 -16.09 -52.27
C GLU A 805 -23.04 -17.35 -53.13
N SER A 806 -21.76 -17.52 -53.48
CA SER A 806 -21.27 -18.69 -54.23
C SER A 806 -21.00 -19.94 -53.38
N ASN A 807 -21.17 -19.85 -52.05
CA ASN A 807 -20.85 -20.94 -51.13
C ASN A 807 -21.80 -22.12 -51.36
N ALA A 808 -21.22 -23.33 -51.49
CA ALA A 808 -21.96 -24.54 -51.80
C ALA A 808 -23.08 -24.87 -50.79
N HIS A 809 -22.98 -24.38 -49.54
CA HIS A 809 -23.99 -24.64 -48.51
C HIS A 809 -25.38 -24.07 -48.86
N TRP A 810 -25.46 -22.98 -49.63
CA TRP A 810 -26.74 -22.41 -50.06
C TRP A 810 -27.53 -23.34 -51.00
N SER A 811 -26.83 -24.31 -51.60
CA SER A 811 -27.38 -25.28 -52.54
C SER A 811 -27.51 -26.69 -51.95
N ASP A 812 -27.20 -26.89 -50.66
CA ASP A 812 -27.26 -28.19 -50.00
C ASP A 812 -28.71 -28.55 -49.61
N PRO A 813 -29.35 -29.52 -50.32
CA PRO A 813 -30.73 -29.89 -50.06
C PRO A 813 -30.95 -30.57 -48.70
N SER A 814 -29.88 -30.95 -47.98
CA SER A 814 -29.95 -31.58 -46.66
C SER A 814 -30.13 -30.59 -45.49
N ARG A 815 -29.97 -29.28 -45.72
CA ARG A 815 -29.96 -28.24 -44.66
C ARG A 815 -31.17 -27.29 -44.62
N GLY A 816 -32.18 -27.49 -45.47
CA GLY A 816 -33.43 -26.70 -45.44
C GLY A 816 -33.45 -25.45 -46.34
N THR A 817 -34.51 -24.63 -46.20
CA THR A 817 -35.04 -23.66 -47.17
C THR A 817 -34.41 -22.25 -47.20
N CYS A 818 -33.21 -22.08 -46.67
CA CYS A 818 -32.57 -20.77 -46.50
C CYS A 818 -31.63 -20.45 -47.67
N THR A 819 -31.72 -19.24 -48.18
CA THR A 819 -30.94 -18.74 -49.33
C THR A 819 -30.13 -17.53 -48.90
N TYR A 820 -29.06 -17.22 -49.63
CA TYR A 820 -28.30 -16.00 -49.40
C TYR A 820 -29.21 -14.76 -49.36
N ASP A 821 -30.15 -14.64 -50.30
CA ASP A 821 -31.08 -13.51 -50.36
C ASP A 821 -32.03 -13.45 -49.16
N SER A 822 -32.53 -14.59 -48.66
CA SER A 822 -33.40 -14.62 -47.47
C SER A 822 -32.61 -14.25 -46.21
N CYS A 823 -31.40 -14.76 -46.05
CA CYS A 823 -30.52 -14.40 -44.93
C CYS A 823 -30.08 -12.94 -44.98
N ARG A 824 -29.73 -12.41 -46.16
CA ARG A 824 -29.38 -11.00 -46.35
C ARG A 824 -30.56 -10.09 -46.06
N ALA A 825 -31.77 -10.44 -46.51
CA ALA A 825 -32.97 -9.66 -46.22
C ALA A 825 -33.31 -9.65 -44.72
N GLU A 826 -33.06 -10.75 -44.02
CA GLU A 826 -33.42 -10.88 -42.61
C GLU A 826 -32.40 -10.23 -41.67
N PHE A 827 -31.11 -10.58 -41.86
CA PHE A 827 -30.00 -10.23 -40.98
C PHE A 827 -29.13 -9.10 -41.52
N GLY A 828 -29.23 -8.72 -42.79
CA GLY A 828 -28.32 -7.76 -43.40
C GLY A 828 -26.89 -8.30 -43.58
N LEU A 829 -26.00 -7.44 -44.09
CA LEU A 829 -24.56 -7.71 -44.24
C LEU A 829 -23.80 -7.17 -43.01
N ALA A 830 -22.56 -7.58 -42.76
CA ALA A 830 -21.82 -7.06 -41.59
C ALA A 830 -21.58 -5.54 -41.66
N ALA A 831 -21.45 -4.98 -42.87
CA ALA A 831 -21.32 -3.53 -43.08
C ALA A 831 -22.62 -2.74 -42.84
N SER A 832 -23.77 -3.41 -42.83
CA SER A 832 -25.09 -2.82 -42.62
C SER A 832 -26.00 -3.83 -41.91
N PRO A 833 -25.71 -4.15 -40.63
CA PRO A 833 -26.39 -5.22 -39.92
C PRO A 833 -27.83 -4.85 -39.61
N SER A 834 -28.74 -5.83 -39.70
CA SER A 834 -30.11 -5.71 -39.22
C SER A 834 -30.14 -5.83 -37.69
N PRO A 835 -31.06 -5.14 -36.97
CA PRO A 835 -31.29 -5.35 -35.55
C PRO A 835 -31.60 -6.82 -35.18
N ARG A 836 -32.03 -7.64 -36.15
CA ARG A 836 -32.26 -9.08 -35.93
C ARG A 836 -30.99 -9.90 -35.70
N ARG A 837 -29.80 -9.32 -35.86
CA ARG A 837 -28.52 -9.92 -35.42
C ARG A 837 -28.28 -9.76 -33.92
N GLU A 838 -29.17 -9.07 -33.21
CA GLU A 838 -29.07 -8.78 -31.79
C GLU A 838 -29.99 -9.73 -31.02
N LEU A 839 -29.37 -10.63 -30.26
CA LEU A 839 -30.05 -11.66 -29.51
C LEU A 839 -29.89 -11.35 -28.02
N THR A 840 -31.01 -11.16 -27.32
CA THR A 840 -30.99 -10.96 -25.87
C THR A 840 -30.40 -12.19 -25.19
N ILE A 841 -29.48 -11.96 -24.24
CA ILE A 841 -28.89 -13.03 -23.45
C ILE A 841 -29.86 -13.34 -22.32
N ARG A 842 -30.54 -14.48 -22.42
CA ARG A 842 -31.47 -14.96 -21.38
C ARG A 842 -30.70 -15.37 -20.13
N GLU A 843 -29.68 -16.20 -20.30
CA GLU A 843 -28.81 -16.66 -19.22
C GLU A 843 -27.35 -16.73 -19.70
N ALA A 844 -26.39 -16.47 -18.81
CA ALA A 844 -24.97 -16.49 -19.12
C ALA A 844 -24.22 -17.46 -18.20
N TYR A 845 -23.24 -18.16 -18.76
CA TYR A 845 -22.31 -19.06 -18.07
C TYR A 845 -20.88 -18.71 -18.47
N GLN A 846 -19.87 -19.25 -17.79
CA GLN A 846 -18.47 -18.91 -18.10
C GLN A 846 -18.05 -19.26 -19.55
N ASP A 847 -18.63 -20.32 -20.12
CA ASP A 847 -18.25 -20.91 -21.41
C ASP A 847 -19.36 -20.87 -22.48
N HIS A 848 -20.58 -20.46 -22.13
CA HIS A 848 -21.69 -20.36 -23.09
C HIS A 848 -22.76 -19.35 -22.68
N LEU A 849 -23.59 -18.95 -23.65
CA LEU A 849 -24.74 -18.07 -23.47
C LEU A 849 -26.01 -18.77 -23.94
N VAL A 850 -27.10 -18.64 -23.18
CA VAL A 850 -28.45 -19.02 -23.58
C VAL A 850 -29.14 -17.77 -24.12
N LEU A 851 -29.65 -17.83 -25.33
CA LEU A 851 -30.18 -16.69 -26.07
C LEU A 851 -31.71 -16.79 -26.24
N ASP A 852 -32.38 -15.64 -26.19
CA ASP A 852 -33.78 -15.55 -26.55
C ASP A 852 -33.98 -15.80 -28.06
N PRO A 853 -35.15 -16.36 -28.45
CA PRO A 853 -35.43 -16.62 -29.85
C PRO A 853 -35.45 -15.31 -30.66
N PRO A 854 -34.80 -15.27 -31.85
CA PRO A 854 -34.85 -14.10 -32.71
C PRO A 854 -36.28 -13.80 -33.19
N THR A 855 -36.62 -12.53 -33.31
CA THR A 855 -37.89 -12.08 -33.90
C THR A 855 -37.82 -12.15 -35.44
N LEU A 856 -38.04 -13.35 -35.99
CA LEU A 856 -37.92 -13.65 -37.42
C LEU A 856 -39.19 -13.37 -38.22
N GLY A 857 -39.02 -12.80 -39.42
CA GLY A 857 -40.06 -12.51 -40.41
C GLY A 857 -40.63 -13.74 -41.12
N GLY A 858 -39.90 -14.87 -41.15
CA GLY A 858 -40.36 -16.12 -41.77
C GLY A 858 -39.49 -17.35 -41.43
N PRO A 859 -39.93 -18.56 -41.79
CA PRO A 859 -39.23 -19.82 -41.46
C PRO A 859 -37.99 -20.12 -42.30
N SER A 860 -37.71 -19.37 -43.38
CA SER A 860 -36.58 -19.55 -44.30
C SER A 860 -35.31 -18.77 -43.90
N SER A 861 -35.25 -18.25 -42.67
CA SER A 861 -34.14 -17.45 -42.13
C SER A 861 -33.70 -17.96 -40.76
N ASP A 862 -33.40 -19.27 -40.70
CA ASP A 862 -32.88 -19.95 -39.51
C ASP A 862 -31.43 -19.49 -39.22
N LEU A 863 -31.11 -19.20 -37.96
CA LEU A 863 -29.79 -18.72 -37.49
C LEU A 863 -28.65 -19.65 -37.89
N ASN A 864 -28.79 -20.96 -37.67
CA ASN A 864 -27.73 -21.94 -37.99
C ASN A 864 -27.50 -22.08 -39.50
N CYS A 865 -28.52 -21.73 -40.29
CA CYS A 865 -28.38 -21.74 -41.73
C CYS A 865 -27.68 -20.48 -42.24
N CYS A 866 -28.06 -19.31 -41.72
CA CYS A 866 -27.46 -18.04 -42.15
C CYS A 866 -26.03 -17.85 -41.61
N PHE A 867 -25.70 -18.47 -40.47
CA PHE A 867 -24.38 -18.42 -39.85
C PHE A 867 -23.88 -19.84 -39.53
N PRO A 868 -23.53 -20.65 -40.56
CA PRO A 868 -23.12 -22.03 -40.36
C PRO A 868 -21.75 -22.11 -39.67
N GLY A 869 -21.67 -22.85 -38.56
CA GLY A 869 -20.41 -23.09 -37.85
C GLY A 869 -20.16 -22.09 -36.71
N SER A 870 -18.97 -21.49 -36.69
CA SER A 870 -18.61 -20.47 -35.70
C SER A 870 -18.91 -19.08 -36.23
N ALA A 871 -19.70 -18.31 -35.49
CA ALA A 871 -20.04 -16.93 -35.80
C ALA A 871 -19.18 -16.00 -34.94
N ALA A 872 -18.57 -14.98 -35.57
CA ALA A 872 -17.93 -13.90 -34.84
C ALA A 872 -19.02 -13.03 -34.19
N TYR A 873 -18.82 -12.68 -32.92
CA TYR A 873 -19.83 -11.98 -32.14
C TYR A 873 -19.19 -10.95 -31.20
N GLN A 874 -20.01 -10.03 -30.71
CA GLN A 874 -19.67 -9.15 -29.59
C GLN A 874 -20.82 -9.12 -28.60
N VAL A 875 -20.53 -8.93 -27.31
CA VAL A 875 -21.55 -8.68 -26.29
C VAL A 875 -21.64 -7.18 -26.04
N ARG A 876 -22.85 -6.66 -25.92
CA ARG A 876 -23.11 -5.23 -25.72
C ARG A 876 -24.15 -5.01 -24.63
N GLY A 877 -24.01 -3.92 -23.88
CA GLY A 877 -25.06 -3.45 -22.98
C GLY A 877 -26.24 -2.91 -23.77
N ARG A 878 -27.46 -3.08 -23.26
CA ARG A 878 -28.70 -2.55 -23.85
C ARG A 878 -29.23 -1.39 -23.03
N SER A 879 -29.62 -0.29 -23.69
CA SER A 879 -30.12 0.93 -23.04
C SER A 879 -29.25 1.45 -21.88
N GLN A 880 -27.96 1.11 -21.87
CA GLN A 880 -27.01 1.42 -20.81
C GLN A 880 -25.78 2.07 -21.40
N TRP A 881 -25.13 2.92 -20.61
CA TRP A 881 -23.81 3.43 -20.94
C TRP A 881 -22.74 2.59 -20.26
N ILE A 882 -21.73 2.21 -21.04
CA ILE A 882 -20.61 1.38 -20.61
C ILE A 882 -19.39 2.27 -20.47
N ALA A 883 -18.95 2.49 -19.22
CA ALA A 883 -17.73 3.21 -18.92
C ALA A 883 -16.53 2.27 -19.04
N THR A 884 -15.51 2.70 -19.75
CA THR A 884 -14.27 1.94 -19.92
C THR A 884 -13.09 2.88 -19.80
N SER A 885 -12.00 2.36 -19.23
CA SER A 885 -10.74 3.07 -19.10
C SER A 885 -9.64 2.41 -19.92
N GLN A 886 -8.68 3.21 -20.38
CA GLN A 886 -7.45 2.71 -21.00
C GLN A 886 -6.52 1.94 -20.05
N VAL A 887 -6.58 2.19 -18.73
CA VAL A 887 -5.70 1.52 -17.73
C VAL A 887 -6.47 0.47 -16.94
N THR A 888 -7.58 0.85 -16.29
CA THR A 888 -8.35 -0.07 -15.43
C THR A 888 -9.35 -0.94 -16.19
N GLY A 889 -9.58 -0.68 -17.48
CA GLY A 889 -10.49 -1.46 -18.30
C GLY A 889 -11.97 -1.25 -17.97
N PHE A 890 -12.76 -2.32 -18.02
CA PHE A 890 -14.19 -2.34 -17.68
C PHE A 890 -14.35 -2.91 -16.26
N LEU A 891 -14.84 -2.09 -15.33
CA LEU A 891 -15.05 -2.51 -13.95
C LEU A 891 -16.36 -3.29 -13.82
N HIS A 892 -16.28 -4.52 -13.35
CA HIS A 892 -17.44 -5.36 -13.01
C HIS A 892 -17.11 -6.27 -11.82
N HIS A 893 -18.15 -6.76 -11.15
CA HIS A 893 -18.06 -7.75 -10.08
C HIS A 893 -18.94 -8.98 -10.37
N VAL A 894 -19.22 -9.24 -11.65
CA VAL A 894 -19.86 -10.49 -12.08
C VAL A 894 -18.88 -11.65 -11.90
N ILE A 895 -19.32 -12.70 -11.20
CA ILE A 895 -18.59 -13.94 -10.96
C ILE A 895 -19.40 -15.14 -11.44
N VAL A 896 -18.75 -16.30 -11.49
CA VAL A 896 -19.43 -17.58 -11.72
C VAL A 896 -20.04 -18.03 -10.39
N ASP A 897 -21.34 -18.33 -10.37
CA ASP A 897 -21.97 -18.96 -9.21
C ASP A 897 -21.36 -20.37 -8.99
N PRO A 898 -20.75 -20.67 -7.84
CA PRO A 898 -20.11 -21.96 -7.61
C PRO A 898 -21.11 -23.13 -7.61
N VAL A 899 -22.40 -22.89 -7.37
CA VAL A 899 -23.43 -23.93 -7.34
C VAL A 899 -24.06 -24.13 -8.71
N SER A 900 -24.52 -23.05 -9.34
CA SER A 900 -25.28 -23.13 -10.60
C SER A 900 -24.44 -22.88 -11.86
N SER A 901 -23.20 -22.40 -11.71
CA SER A 901 -22.29 -21.97 -12.80
C SER A 901 -22.78 -20.80 -13.66
N VAL A 902 -23.89 -20.16 -13.29
CA VAL A 902 -24.42 -18.98 -14.00
C VAL A 902 -23.65 -17.71 -13.59
N CYS A 903 -23.64 -16.71 -14.46
CA CYS A 903 -23.03 -15.42 -14.17
C CYS A 903 -23.95 -14.57 -13.29
N ARG A 904 -23.45 -14.10 -12.13
CA ARG A 904 -24.18 -13.21 -11.22
C ARG A 904 -23.23 -12.19 -10.59
N ASN A 905 -23.77 -11.07 -10.09
CA ASN A 905 -22.98 -10.14 -9.29
C ASN A 905 -22.53 -10.81 -7.99
N SER A 906 -21.29 -10.58 -7.58
CA SER A 906 -20.75 -11.03 -6.29
C SER A 906 -21.46 -10.35 -5.13
N CYS A 907 -21.73 -11.10 -4.06
CA CYS A 907 -22.17 -10.55 -2.76
C CYS A 907 -21.03 -9.95 -1.94
N ASP A 908 -19.78 -10.10 -2.40
CA ASP A 908 -18.64 -9.52 -1.73
C ASP A 908 -18.71 -7.99 -1.82
N SER A 909 -18.91 -7.36 -0.66
CA SER A 909 -18.99 -5.91 -0.55
C SER A 909 -17.70 -5.22 -1.00
N THR A 910 -16.54 -5.87 -0.88
CA THR A 910 -15.24 -5.28 -1.24
C THR A 910 -15.15 -4.95 -2.73
N VAL A 911 -15.87 -5.66 -3.59
CA VAL A 911 -15.91 -5.43 -5.04
C VAL A 911 -17.21 -4.77 -5.50
N ALA A 912 -18.13 -4.43 -4.60
CA ALA A 912 -19.45 -3.90 -4.95
C ALA A 912 -19.39 -2.62 -5.81
N ARG A 913 -18.34 -1.81 -5.64
CA ARG A 913 -18.10 -0.59 -6.43
C ARG A 913 -17.43 -0.85 -7.78
N MET A 914 -17.02 -2.08 -8.08
CA MET A 914 -16.55 -2.47 -9.42
C MET A 914 -17.76 -2.57 -10.35
N ASN A 915 -18.32 -1.44 -10.74
CA ASN A 915 -19.44 -1.35 -11.66
C ASN A 915 -19.25 -0.16 -12.59
N ALA A 916 -19.14 -0.44 -13.88
CA ALA A 916 -18.94 0.54 -14.93
C ALA A 916 -20.16 0.70 -15.86
N ARG A 917 -21.37 0.41 -15.35
CA ARG A 917 -22.64 0.57 -16.08
C ARG A 917 -23.44 1.75 -15.52
N VAL A 918 -23.98 2.59 -16.42
CA VAL A 918 -24.85 3.72 -16.07
C VAL A 918 -26.17 3.55 -16.81
N ARG A 919 -27.30 3.77 -16.11
CA ARG A 919 -28.62 3.83 -16.75
C ARG A 919 -28.97 5.28 -17.05
N SER A 920 -29.54 5.55 -18.22
CA SER A 920 -30.03 6.88 -18.53
C SER A 920 -31.21 7.27 -17.64
N SER A 921 -31.16 8.48 -17.10
CA SER A 921 -32.24 9.06 -16.29
C SER A 921 -33.12 9.97 -17.14
N THR A 922 -34.43 9.72 -17.09
CA THR A 922 -35.46 10.52 -17.77
C THR A 922 -36.21 11.45 -16.81
N SER A 923 -36.09 11.20 -15.50
CA SER A 923 -36.77 11.89 -14.41
C SER A 923 -35.82 12.13 -13.23
N SER A 924 -36.06 13.22 -12.49
CA SER A 924 -35.30 13.57 -11.29
C SER A 924 -35.47 12.52 -10.19
N THR A 925 -34.50 12.41 -9.29
CA THR A 925 -34.56 11.50 -8.14
C THR A 925 -35.74 11.87 -7.23
N PRO A 926 -36.68 10.93 -6.95
CA PRO A 926 -37.79 11.19 -6.04
C PRO A 926 -37.30 11.60 -4.65
N GLY A 927 -37.85 12.68 -4.09
CA GLY A 927 -37.50 13.16 -2.74
C GLY A 927 -36.15 13.89 -2.63
N CYS A 928 -35.46 14.13 -3.75
CA CYS A 928 -34.23 14.92 -3.79
C CYS A 928 -34.51 16.38 -3.42
N ALA A 929 -34.05 16.83 -2.25
CA ALA A 929 -34.31 18.18 -1.73
C ALA A 929 -33.81 19.29 -2.69
N LEU A 930 -32.67 19.04 -3.33
CA LEU A 930 -32.06 19.95 -4.30
C LEU A 930 -32.74 19.96 -5.67
N ALA A 931 -33.61 18.98 -5.98
CA ALA A 931 -34.27 18.92 -7.30
C ALA A 931 -35.24 20.10 -7.54
N ALA A 932 -35.74 20.74 -6.48
CA ALA A 932 -36.61 21.91 -6.60
C ALA A 932 -35.92 23.12 -7.24
N GLY A 933 -34.58 23.21 -7.16
CA GLY A 933 -33.78 24.25 -7.80
C GLY A 933 -33.63 24.08 -9.32
N TRP A 934 -34.05 22.93 -9.87
CA TRP A 934 -33.85 22.56 -11.28
C TRP A 934 -35.17 22.20 -11.98
N PRO A 935 -36.18 23.11 -12.03
CA PRO A 935 -37.53 22.77 -12.51
C PRO A 935 -37.58 22.37 -13.98
N ASP A 936 -36.63 22.84 -14.78
CA ASP A 936 -36.53 22.56 -16.22
C ASP A 936 -35.54 21.43 -16.58
N ASP A 937 -34.89 20.82 -15.59
CA ASP A 937 -33.81 19.84 -15.79
C ASP A 937 -34.06 18.54 -15.02
N VAL A 938 -33.18 17.54 -15.21
CA VAL A 938 -33.20 16.29 -14.45
C VAL A 938 -32.11 16.35 -13.38
N ALA A 939 -32.53 16.49 -12.13
CA ALA A 939 -31.65 16.47 -10.97
C ALA A 939 -31.54 15.04 -10.42
N ILE A 940 -30.31 14.51 -10.36
CA ILE A 940 -30.03 13.19 -9.82
C ILE A 940 -29.23 13.34 -8.53
N CYS A 941 -29.79 12.85 -7.43
CA CYS A 941 -29.15 12.89 -6.11
C CYS A 941 -28.26 11.65 -5.89
N GLU A 942 -27.30 11.74 -4.97
CA GLU A 942 -26.54 10.59 -4.49
C GLU A 942 -27.47 9.51 -3.89
N GLY A 943 -27.07 8.25 -4.04
CA GLY A 943 -27.87 7.08 -3.62
C GLY A 943 -28.94 6.64 -4.62
N ASP A 944 -29.19 7.39 -5.70
CA ASP A 944 -30.07 6.94 -6.78
C ASP A 944 -29.45 5.73 -7.52
N PRO A 945 -30.21 4.63 -7.73
CA PRO A 945 -29.69 3.40 -8.36
C PRO A 945 -29.24 3.57 -9.81
N ARG A 946 -29.56 4.71 -10.45
CA ARG A 946 -29.10 5.07 -11.80
C ARG A 946 -27.73 5.75 -11.81
N VAL A 947 -27.22 6.14 -10.65
CA VAL A 947 -25.87 6.70 -10.49
C VAL A 947 -24.84 5.58 -10.55
N LEU A 948 -23.87 5.72 -11.44
CA LEU A 948 -22.66 4.91 -11.36
C LEU A 948 -21.85 5.41 -10.17
N THR A 949 -21.57 4.52 -9.23
CA THR A 949 -20.62 4.75 -8.13
C THR A 949 -19.48 3.77 -8.28
N SER A 950 -18.32 4.29 -8.69
CA SER A 950 -17.08 3.51 -8.84
C SER A 950 -16.04 3.96 -7.78
N PRO A 951 -14.92 3.25 -7.64
CA PRO A 951 -13.84 3.66 -6.75
C PRO A 951 -13.23 5.02 -7.12
N MET A 952 -13.34 5.45 -8.38
CA MET A 952 -12.70 6.67 -8.86
C MET A 952 -13.67 7.84 -9.07
N MET A 953 -14.94 7.56 -9.41
CA MET A 953 -15.89 8.61 -9.77
C MET A 953 -17.34 8.19 -9.55
N LYS A 954 -18.19 9.21 -9.40
CA LYS A 954 -19.64 9.11 -9.40
C LYS A 954 -20.20 9.95 -10.55
N LEU A 955 -21.07 9.36 -11.37
CA LEU A 955 -21.71 10.07 -12.48
C LEU A 955 -23.10 9.52 -12.78
N ALA A 956 -23.95 10.38 -13.32
CA ALA A 956 -25.24 10.03 -13.91
C ALA A 956 -25.29 10.54 -15.37
N ILE A 957 -26.22 10.01 -16.17
CA ILE A 957 -26.46 10.51 -17.53
C ILE A 957 -27.94 10.77 -17.71
N THR A 958 -28.29 11.97 -18.14
CA THR A 958 -29.68 12.36 -18.43
C THR A 958 -29.91 12.35 -19.93
N GLU A 959 -31.08 11.91 -20.37
CA GLU A 959 -31.42 11.94 -21.80
C GLU A 959 -31.62 13.36 -22.33
N GLY A 960 -31.42 13.52 -23.64
CA GLY A 960 -31.70 14.78 -24.33
C GLY A 960 -33.19 15.09 -24.31
N ARG A 961 -33.54 16.37 -24.32
CA ARG A 961 -34.91 16.89 -24.33
C ARG A 961 -35.09 17.89 -25.46
N LYS A 962 -36.13 17.68 -26.25
CA LYS A 962 -36.53 18.57 -27.33
C LYS A 962 -37.88 19.21 -27.04
N VAL A 963 -38.00 20.51 -27.29
CA VAL A 963 -39.27 21.22 -27.19
C VAL A 963 -40.22 20.75 -28.30
N CYS A 964 -41.47 20.46 -27.95
CA CYS A 964 -42.49 19.97 -28.87
C CYS A 964 -43.83 20.69 -28.70
N GLY A 965 -44.49 20.97 -29.82
CA GLY A 965 -45.86 21.50 -29.82
C GLY A 965 -46.90 20.38 -29.90
N SER A 966 -46.50 19.20 -30.38
CA SER A 966 -47.35 18.01 -30.48
C SER A 966 -46.52 16.73 -30.51
N ALA A 967 -47.17 15.57 -30.35
CA ALA A 967 -46.52 14.26 -30.47
C ALA A 967 -45.91 14.00 -31.87
N ALA A 968 -46.32 14.74 -32.91
CA ALA A 968 -45.74 14.62 -34.25
C ALA A 968 -44.30 15.17 -34.35
N ASP A 969 -43.92 16.06 -33.42
CA ASP A 969 -42.58 16.65 -33.36
C ASP A 969 -41.54 15.69 -32.73
N CYS A 970 -42.02 14.54 -32.21
CA CYS A 970 -41.27 13.59 -31.38
C CYS A 970 -41.41 12.15 -31.91
N PRO A 971 -40.59 11.76 -32.91
CA PRO A 971 -40.62 10.40 -33.42
C PRO A 971 -40.18 9.41 -32.34
N GLY A 972 -41.11 8.58 -31.85
CA GLY A 972 -40.81 7.47 -30.94
C GLY A 972 -40.94 7.79 -29.44
N THR A 973 -41.16 9.04 -29.05
CA THR A 973 -41.37 9.44 -27.64
C THR A 973 -42.58 10.36 -27.51
N PRO A 974 -43.40 10.26 -26.44
CA PRO A 974 -44.53 11.15 -26.26
C PRO A 974 -44.08 12.58 -25.93
N CYS A 975 -44.81 13.57 -26.48
CA CYS A 975 -44.67 14.96 -26.06
C CYS A 975 -45.41 15.15 -24.72
N GLN A 976 -44.67 15.30 -23.63
CA GLN A 976 -45.17 15.52 -22.27
C GLN A 976 -44.68 16.88 -21.76
N ASP A 977 -45.59 17.70 -21.24
CA ASP A 977 -45.29 19.05 -20.74
C ASP A 977 -44.56 19.95 -21.76
N GLY A 978 -44.86 19.78 -23.04
CA GLY A 978 -44.24 20.55 -24.14
C GLY A 978 -42.81 20.13 -24.46
N ARG A 979 -42.34 18.97 -23.97
CA ARG A 979 -41.03 18.39 -24.28
C ARG A 979 -41.13 16.89 -24.59
N CYS A 980 -40.16 16.38 -25.33
CA CYS A 980 -40.00 14.95 -25.54
C CYS A 980 -38.54 14.52 -25.41
N LEU A 981 -38.36 13.25 -25.06
CA LEU A 981 -37.04 12.64 -24.89
C LEU A 981 -36.41 12.37 -26.25
N VAL A 982 -35.13 12.68 -26.37
CA VAL A 982 -34.27 12.35 -27.50
C VAL A 982 -33.37 11.21 -27.04
N PRO A 983 -33.70 9.95 -27.37
CA PRO A 983 -32.90 8.82 -26.93
C PRO A 983 -31.50 8.89 -27.57
N PRO A 984 -30.44 8.54 -26.82
CA PRO A 984 -29.10 8.48 -27.36
C PRO A 984 -29.00 7.47 -28.51
N GLN A 985 -28.12 7.76 -29.46
CA GLN A 985 -27.77 6.82 -30.53
C GLN A 985 -26.69 5.86 -30.04
N ARG A 986 -26.75 4.62 -30.51
CA ARG A 986 -25.70 3.62 -30.27
C ARG A 986 -24.33 4.16 -30.67
N ASP A 987 -23.32 3.84 -29.86
CA ASP A 987 -21.93 4.26 -30.02
C ASP A 987 -21.69 5.78 -29.86
N MET A 988 -22.65 6.53 -29.33
CA MET A 988 -22.37 7.86 -28.77
C MET A 988 -21.47 7.72 -27.54
N GLN A 989 -20.51 8.64 -27.38
CA GLN A 989 -19.47 8.53 -26.36
C GLN A 989 -19.22 9.83 -25.64
N PHE A 990 -19.21 9.80 -24.30
CA PHE A 990 -18.49 10.81 -23.53
C PHE A 990 -17.03 10.42 -23.44
N ARG A 991 -16.12 11.37 -23.68
CA ARG A 991 -14.68 11.18 -23.53
C ARG A 991 -14.08 12.23 -22.60
N PHE A 992 -13.22 11.80 -21.70
CA PHE A 992 -12.45 12.64 -20.79
C PHE A 992 -11.19 11.90 -20.33
N ALA A 993 -10.29 12.59 -19.63
CA ALA A 993 -9.15 11.98 -18.99
C ALA A 993 -9.05 12.43 -17.53
N THR A 994 -8.72 11.51 -16.63
CA THR A 994 -8.43 11.83 -15.23
C THR A 994 -7.00 12.35 -15.07
N GLN A 995 -6.80 13.14 -14.02
CA GLN A 995 -5.51 13.64 -13.58
C GLN A 995 -5.38 13.50 -12.05
N GLY A 996 -4.20 13.79 -11.51
CA GLY A 996 -3.98 13.80 -10.05
C GLY A 996 -3.98 12.40 -9.43
N ALA A 997 -3.51 11.38 -10.17
CA ALA A 997 -3.33 10.03 -9.62
C ALA A 997 -2.47 10.04 -8.35
N PHE A 998 -2.81 9.16 -7.41
CA PHE A 998 -2.05 9.00 -6.17
C PHE A 998 -0.65 8.49 -6.47
N VAL A 999 0.36 9.11 -5.86
CA VAL A 999 1.76 8.71 -6.01
C VAL A 999 2.30 8.35 -4.64
N PRO A 1000 2.63 7.07 -4.38
CA PRO A 1000 3.22 6.69 -3.11
C PRO A 1000 4.63 7.28 -2.93
N LEU A 1001 5.01 7.53 -1.69
CA LEU A 1001 6.33 7.98 -1.30
C LEU A 1001 7.34 6.85 -1.45
N ILE A 1002 8.10 6.91 -2.54
CA ILE A 1002 9.12 5.94 -2.89
C ILE A 1002 10.50 6.60 -2.92
N VAL A 1003 11.47 6.01 -2.23
CA VAL A 1003 12.89 6.34 -2.37
C VAL A 1003 13.49 5.42 -3.43
N ASN A 1004 13.97 5.99 -4.54
CA ASN A 1004 14.64 5.22 -5.58
C ASN A 1004 16.15 5.17 -5.33
N LEU A 1005 16.68 4.00 -5.01
CA LEU A 1005 18.11 3.79 -4.75
C LEU A 1005 18.93 3.83 -6.05
N ALA A 1006 18.32 3.42 -7.17
CA ALA A 1006 18.99 3.29 -8.47
C ALA A 1006 18.99 4.58 -9.31
N ALA A 1007 18.71 5.74 -8.72
CA ALA A 1007 18.60 7.01 -9.45
C ALA A 1007 19.87 7.39 -10.25
N GLY A 1008 21.03 6.81 -9.92
CA GLY A 1008 22.30 6.98 -10.63
C GLY A 1008 22.57 6.00 -11.81
N GLY A 1009 21.67 5.07 -12.11
CA GLY A 1009 21.81 4.11 -13.21
C GLY A 1009 22.68 2.87 -12.91
N ALA A 1010 22.88 2.56 -11.62
CA ALA A 1010 23.60 1.37 -11.18
C ALA A 1010 22.67 0.15 -11.04
N ASP A 1011 23.22 -1.05 -11.29
CA ASP A 1011 22.55 -2.32 -10.97
C ASP A 1011 22.61 -2.53 -9.45
N ILE A 1012 21.50 -2.29 -8.75
CA ILE A 1012 21.37 -2.46 -7.30
C ILE A 1012 20.51 -3.71 -7.02
N GLN A 1013 21.02 -4.57 -6.14
CA GLN A 1013 20.36 -5.75 -5.60
C GLN A 1013 20.29 -5.61 -4.07
N PRO A 1014 19.33 -4.84 -3.53
CA PRO A 1014 19.25 -4.59 -2.10
C PRO A 1014 19.13 -5.90 -1.32
N GLN A 1015 19.86 -6.04 -0.21
CA GLN A 1015 19.87 -7.26 0.60
C GLN A 1015 19.24 -7.06 1.97
N SER A 1016 19.54 -5.95 2.64
CA SER A 1016 18.99 -5.64 3.95
C SER A 1016 18.97 -4.16 4.26
N MET A 1017 18.17 -3.79 5.26
CA MET A 1017 18.07 -2.43 5.77
C MET A 1017 18.14 -2.41 7.30
N ARG A 1018 18.86 -1.42 7.84
CA ARG A 1018 18.98 -1.17 9.29
C ARG A 1018 18.88 0.33 9.56
N PHE A 1019 18.24 0.70 10.66
CA PHE A 1019 18.25 2.09 11.14
C PHE A 1019 19.43 2.31 12.08
N LEU A 1020 20.09 3.46 11.94
CA LEU A 1020 21.21 3.88 12.76
C LEU A 1020 20.81 5.07 13.63
N PRO A 1021 20.44 4.87 14.91
CA PRO A 1021 20.04 5.95 15.80
C PRO A 1021 21.12 7.04 15.98
N ALA A 1022 22.40 6.62 15.99
CA ALA A 1022 23.57 7.50 16.15
C ALA A 1022 23.63 8.63 15.10
N THR A 1023 23.16 8.33 13.89
CA THR A 1023 23.19 9.25 12.76
C THR A 1023 21.78 9.63 12.31
N GLY A 1024 20.73 8.93 12.72
CA GLY A 1024 19.38 9.08 12.17
C GLY A 1024 19.30 8.71 10.69
N GLU A 1025 20.14 7.79 10.21
CA GLU A 1025 20.19 7.34 8.82
C GLU A 1025 19.72 5.89 8.67
N LEU A 1026 19.22 5.56 7.49
CA LEU A 1026 18.94 4.20 7.05
C LEU A 1026 20.17 3.66 6.31
N ALA A 1027 20.70 2.54 6.77
CA ALA A 1027 21.74 1.80 6.07
C ALA A 1027 21.11 0.70 5.23
N VAL A 1028 21.45 0.65 3.94
CA VAL A 1028 21.00 -0.37 3.00
C VAL A 1028 22.21 -1.06 2.40
N THR A 1029 22.29 -2.38 2.52
CA THR A 1029 23.33 -3.18 1.88
C THR A 1029 22.91 -3.61 0.48
N ASP A 1030 23.86 -3.59 -0.45
CA ASP A 1030 23.67 -4.00 -1.83
C ASP A 1030 24.50 -5.24 -2.18
N GLY A 1031 23.82 -6.30 -2.62
CA GLY A 1031 24.43 -7.55 -3.05
C GLY A 1031 25.04 -7.49 -4.45
N SER A 1032 24.95 -6.36 -5.13
CA SER A 1032 25.59 -6.10 -6.42
C SER A 1032 26.92 -5.38 -6.21
N LEU A 1033 27.01 -4.09 -6.56
CA LEU A 1033 28.25 -3.34 -6.74
C LEU A 1033 28.37 -2.13 -5.80
N GLU A 1034 27.27 -1.72 -5.16
CA GLU A 1034 27.21 -0.48 -4.38
C GLU A 1034 27.47 -0.67 -2.88
N GLY A 1035 27.68 -1.91 -2.42
CA GLY A 1035 28.16 -2.26 -1.07
C GLY A 1035 27.23 -1.83 0.07
N LEU A 1036 27.37 -0.59 0.53
CA LEU A 1036 26.60 0.02 1.61
C LEU A 1036 26.17 1.45 1.26
N MET A 1037 24.87 1.71 1.29
CA MET A 1037 24.26 3.03 1.05
C MET A 1037 23.64 3.57 2.34
N MET A 1038 23.82 4.87 2.57
CA MET A 1038 23.23 5.61 3.68
C MET A 1038 22.16 6.55 3.15
N ILE A 1039 20.97 6.51 3.75
CA ILE A 1039 19.81 7.29 3.33
C ILE A 1039 19.34 8.13 4.50
N LEU A 1040 19.02 9.39 4.22
CA LEU A 1040 18.44 10.30 5.20
C LEU A 1040 16.92 10.23 5.15
N PRO A 1041 16.22 9.75 6.19
CA PRO A 1041 14.76 9.75 6.20
C PRO A 1041 14.16 11.16 6.12
N GLY A 1042 14.89 12.18 6.59
CA GLY A 1042 14.42 13.56 6.57
C GLY A 1042 14.46 14.24 5.19
N SER A 1043 15.34 13.82 4.28
CA SER A 1043 15.44 14.35 2.90
C SER A 1043 15.16 13.29 1.84
N LEU A 1044 14.98 12.03 2.24
CA LEU A 1044 14.73 10.87 1.40
C LEU A 1044 15.74 10.73 0.25
N SER A 1045 17.00 11.01 0.57
CA SER A 1045 18.11 10.99 -0.39
C SER A 1045 19.28 10.18 0.16
N VAL A 1046 20.06 9.62 -0.76
CA VAL A 1046 21.33 8.95 -0.43
C VAL A 1046 22.32 10.01 0.04
N SER A 1047 22.78 9.91 1.29
CA SER A 1047 23.74 10.82 1.89
C SER A 1047 25.19 10.39 1.67
N ARG A 1048 25.46 9.08 1.76
CA ARG A 1048 26.80 8.48 1.67
C ARG A 1048 26.70 7.10 1.03
N GLN A 1049 27.77 6.68 0.38
CA GLN A 1049 27.84 5.39 -0.31
C GLN A 1049 29.28 4.88 -0.22
N TYR A 1050 29.42 3.57 0.04
CA TYR A 1050 30.70 2.89 0.21
C TYR A 1050 30.71 1.66 -0.69
N TYR A 1051 31.73 1.52 -1.55
CA TYR A 1051 31.82 0.48 -2.58
C TYR A 1051 33.13 -0.32 -2.57
#